data_AF-A0A7V0WWU7-F1
#
_entry.id   AF-A0A7V0WWU7-F1
#
_cell.length_a   1.000
_cell.length_b   1.000
_cell.length_c   1.000
_cell.angle_alpha   90.00
_cell.angle_beta   90.00
_cell.angle_gamma   90.00
#
_symmetry.space_group_name_H-M   'P 1'
#
loop_
_entity.id
_entity.type
_entity.pdbx_description
1 polymer ?
#
loop_
_entity_poly.entity_id
_entity_poly.type
_entity_poly.pdbx_seq_one_letter_code
_entity_poly.pdbx_strand_id
1 'polypeptide(L)'
;IFDTLTFTLGSGDESLKDAGANTIAGIKAIHNELPGVFTILGISNISFGLYPGSREILNSVFLDEAVKAGLDLAIVNVQKILPLYKIEPEDIDICRNLIYNRGNAPLLTFIRHFEKQSEAKKTEPATENVPLSEKIRQQVIQGNQVGLDSLLNEALKTMPAIDIINHWLIPAMKTVGDLFGAGKMQLPFVLQSAEVMKSAVSRLESYLEKRTDDAQTSIVLATVRGDVHDIGKNLVDIILTNNGYKVYNLGIKCEIETVLQKALQAKADAIGMSGLLVKSTTIMKENLELMRQRNITTPVLLGGAALTANFVADTCTPIYDGPVIYCPDAFAGLEAMNRIKAHGLKTSDSPHLSIPQKSTQPIRPKSAASQEKIRRDIDIPTPPFWQVRYVDNIDLDTVFSFLNEAVLFRGRWGYRRGKLSQEAYAELIEKQVRPEFEQLKKRCKTEKLLQPQIAYGYFQCNSDNEEVIIYENNTTTEIERLHFPRQKKAPYRSIADFFLPGEWGKRDLIALQVATVGPHAQTEAQRLFNADCYKDYLLFHGLSVESAEALAEYWHQQIRKELHIADEDGVSIADFVVQKYRGTRYSFGYPACPDLAENDKILRLLDAEKIGVSTTESHQMIPEQTTTAFIVHHPQAKYFTLE
;
A
#
# COMPACT_ATOMS: atom_id res chain seq x y z
N ILE A 1 -20.73 37.17 -4.46
CA ILE A 1 -20.90 36.01 -5.35
C ILE A 1 -21.98 35.14 -4.73
N PHE A 2 -23.08 34.85 -5.43
CA PHE A 2 -24.16 33.98 -4.96
C PHE A 2 -24.04 32.61 -5.61
N ASP A 3 -24.05 31.54 -4.81
CA ASP A 3 -24.18 30.18 -5.32
C ASP A 3 -25.66 29.90 -5.58
N THR A 4 -26.01 29.65 -6.84
CA THR A 4 -27.41 29.46 -7.22
C THR A 4 -27.91 28.05 -6.94
N LEU A 5 -27.01 27.08 -6.76
CA LEU A 5 -27.29 25.65 -6.58
C LEU A 5 -28.23 25.06 -7.65
N THR A 6 -28.15 23.75 -7.88
CA THR A 6 -29.14 23.07 -8.73
C THR A 6 -29.46 21.72 -8.13
N PHE A 7 -30.74 21.38 -8.13
CA PHE A 7 -31.19 20.03 -7.86
C PHE A 7 -31.13 19.18 -9.12
N THR A 8 -31.16 17.86 -8.93
CA THR A 8 -31.14 16.92 -10.05
C THR A 8 -32.49 16.83 -10.74
N LEU A 9 -32.46 16.69 -12.07
CA LEU A 9 -33.61 16.33 -12.88
C LEU A 9 -33.79 14.80 -13.00
N GLY A 10 -32.82 14.01 -12.51
CA GLY A 10 -32.82 12.54 -12.63
C GLY A 10 -33.52 11.78 -11.50
N SER A 11 -34.07 12.45 -10.49
CA SER A 11 -34.66 11.78 -9.30
C SER A 11 -36.04 11.17 -9.53
N GLY A 12 -36.77 11.62 -10.55
CA GLY A 12 -38.17 11.24 -10.76
C GLY A 12 -39.16 11.86 -9.75
N ASP A 13 -38.68 12.74 -8.86
CA ASP A 13 -39.52 13.46 -7.90
C ASP A 13 -40.28 14.59 -8.61
N GLU A 14 -41.62 14.58 -8.54
CA GLU A 14 -42.47 15.60 -9.17
C GLU A 14 -42.19 17.01 -8.64
N SER A 15 -41.69 17.16 -7.41
CA SER A 15 -41.35 18.47 -6.84
C SER A 15 -40.09 19.08 -7.46
N LEU A 16 -39.25 18.27 -8.12
CA LEU A 16 -37.97 18.67 -8.72
C LEU A 16 -38.02 18.78 -10.24
N LYS A 17 -39.17 18.52 -10.87
CA LYS A 17 -39.33 18.56 -12.33
C LYS A 17 -38.96 19.92 -12.95
N ASP A 18 -39.17 21.02 -12.22
CA ASP A 18 -38.89 22.38 -12.67
C ASP A 18 -37.53 22.90 -12.17
N ALA A 19 -36.70 22.07 -11.54
CA ALA A 19 -35.46 22.51 -10.88
C ALA A 19 -34.47 23.20 -11.84
N GLY A 20 -34.33 22.69 -13.06
CA GLY A 20 -33.46 23.29 -14.09
C GLY A 20 -33.95 24.68 -14.51
N ALA A 21 -35.25 24.79 -14.80
CA ALA A 21 -35.90 26.05 -15.15
C ALA A 21 -35.81 27.09 -14.02
N ASN A 22 -36.07 26.65 -12.79
CA ASN A 22 -36.00 27.50 -11.59
C ASN A 22 -34.58 28.01 -11.34
N THR A 23 -33.56 27.18 -11.58
CA THR A 23 -32.16 27.60 -11.45
C THR A 23 -31.80 28.68 -12.48
N ILE A 24 -32.20 28.50 -13.74
CA ILE A 24 -31.98 29.47 -14.82
C ILE A 24 -32.72 30.78 -14.54
N ALA A 25 -33.97 30.71 -14.05
CA ALA A 25 -34.75 31.87 -13.65
C ALA A 25 -34.12 32.58 -12.44
N GLY A 26 -33.59 31.83 -11.47
CA GLY A 26 -32.90 32.34 -10.30
C GLY A 26 -31.65 33.13 -10.66
N ILE A 27 -30.82 32.63 -11.59
CA ILE A 27 -29.65 33.38 -12.10
C ILE A 27 -30.09 34.73 -12.67
N LYS A 28 -31.13 34.75 -13.53
CA LYS A 28 -31.66 36.00 -14.10
C LYS A 28 -32.22 36.95 -13.04
N ALA A 29 -32.95 36.41 -12.07
CA ALA A 29 -33.57 37.20 -11.01
C ALA A 29 -32.50 37.87 -10.13
N ILE A 30 -31.45 37.13 -9.75
CA ILE A 30 -30.34 37.67 -8.95
C ILE A 30 -29.68 38.86 -9.66
N HIS A 31 -29.38 38.73 -10.97
CA HIS A 31 -28.77 39.82 -11.72
C HIS A 31 -29.70 41.03 -11.90
N ASN A 32 -31.01 40.79 -12.05
CA ASN A 32 -32.00 41.86 -12.20
C ASN A 32 -32.26 42.62 -10.89
N GLU A 33 -32.36 41.90 -9.77
CA GLU A 33 -32.69 42.48 -8.46
C GLU A 33 -31.47 43.05 -7.75
N LEU A 34 -30.27 42.51 -8.00
CA LEU A 34 -29.02 42.90 -7.36
C LEU A 34 -27.92 43.24 -8.38
N PRO A 35 -27.98 44.42 -9.04
CA PRO A 35 -26.97 44.81 -10.01
C PRO A 35 -25.55 44.84 -9.41
N GLY A 36 -24.58 44.24 -10.11
CA GLY A 36 -23.16 44.23 -9.73
C GLY A 36 -22.73 43.01 -8.90
N VAL A 37 -23.63 42.07 -8.63
CA VAL A 37 -23.26 40.78 -7.99
C VAL A 37 -22.93 39.73 -9.06
N PHE A 38 -22.02 38.83 -8.73
CA PHE A 38 -21.67 37.67 -9.55
C PHE A 38 -22.37 36.40 -9.04
N THR A 39 -22.57 35.42 -9.90
CA THR A 39 -23.15 34.10 -9.60
C THR A 39 -22.15 32.98 -9.84
N ILE A 40 -22.26 31.90 -9.04
CA ILE A 40 -21.53 30.65 -9.22
C ILE A 40 -22.51 29.47 -9.24
N LEU A 41 -22.22 28.45 -10.04
CA LEU A 41 -23.04 27.25 -10.12
C LEU A 41 -22.21 25.98 -10.34
N GLY A 42 -22.49 24.95 -9.55
CA GLY A 42 -22.03 23.58 -9.79
C GLY A 42 -22.92 22.88 -10.83
N ILE A 43 -22.40 22.65 -12.03
CA ILE A 43 -23.21 22.14 -13.16
C ILE A 43 -23.59 20.67 -12.99
N SER A 44 -22.70 19.83 -12.44
CA SER A 44 -22.85 18.37 -12.48
C SER A 44 -24.01 17.78 -11.65
N ASN A 45 -24.60 18.58 -10.75
CA ASN A 45 -25.70 18.14 -9.90
C ASN A 45 -27.02 18.00 -10.68
N ILE A 46 -27.21 18.76 -11.77
CA ILE A 46 -28.45 18.71 -12.56
C ILE A 46 -28.72 17.33 -13.18
N SER A 47 -27.65 16.58 -13.47
CA SER A 47 -27.71 15.29 -14.15
C SER A 47 -27.48 14.10 -13.21
N PHE A 48 -27.52 14.31 -11.90
CA PHE A 48 -27.24 13.26 -10.92
C PHE A 48 -28.32 12.15 -10.96
N GLY A 49 -27.90 10.88 -11.04
CA GLY A 49 -28.82 9.75 -11.19
C GLY A 49 -29.14 9.35 -12.65
N LEU A 50 -28.68 10.13 -13.64
CA LEU A 50 -28.81 9.78 -15.06
C LEU A 50 -27.61 8.96 -15.57
N TYR A 51 -27.77 8.28 -16.70
CA TYR A 51 -26.72 7.45 -17.32
C TYR A 51 -25.47 8.27 -17.70
N PRO A 52 -24.22 7.78 -17.48
CA PRO A 52 -23.01 8.58 -17.65
C PRO A 52 -22.86 9.33 -18.98
N GLY A 53 -23.24 8.72 -20.11
CA GLY A 53 -23.14 9.34 -21.42
C GLY A 53 -24.13 10.50 -21.64
N SER A 54 -25.34 10.42 -21.10
CA SER A 54 -26.35 11.48 -21.23
C SER A 54 -26.07 12.66 -20.28
N ARG A 55 -25.33 12.41 -19.19
CA ARG A 55 -24.90 13.46 -18.25
C ARG A 55 -23.97 14.47 -18.90
N GLU A 56 -23.04 14.04 -19.75
CA GLU A 56 -22.08 14.95 -20.40
C GLU A 56 -22.79 15.92 -21.34
N ILE A 57 -23.77 15.41 -22.10
CA ILE A 57 -24.60 16.21 -23.01
C ILE A 57 -25.50 17.16 -22.21
N LEU A 58 -26.22 16.66 -21.21
CA LEU A 58 -27.11 17.48 -20.38
C LEU A 58 -26.35 18.59 -19.62
N ASN A 59 -25.19 18.27 -19.05
CA ASN A 59 -24.36 19.27 -18.37
C ASN A 59 -23.85 20.35 -19.33
N SER A 60 -23.50 19.97 -20.56
CA SER A 60 -23.01 20.90 -21.59
C SER A 60 -24.12 21.86 -22.06
N VAL A 61 -25.33 21.32 -22.29
CA VAL A 61 -26.51 22.13 -22.65
C VAL A 61 -26.94 23.02 -21.49
N PHE A 62 -26.96 22.50 -20.27
CA PHE A 62 -27.34 23.29 -19.09
C PHE A 62 -26.34 24.42 -18.80
N LEU A 63 -25.04 24.17 -18.96
CA LEU A 63 -24.02 25.21 -18.84
C LEU A 63 -24.25 26.34 -19.85
N ASP A 64 -24.54 26.01 -21.11
CA ASP A 64 -24.84 27.02 -22.14
C ASP A 64 -26.09 27.85 -21.78
N GLU A 65 -27.16 27.20 -21.32
CA GLU A 65 -28.38 27.91 -20.91
C GLU A 65 -28.15 28.79 -19.66
N ALA A 66 -27.34 28.32 -18.70
CA ALA A 66 -26.97 29.10 -17.52
C ALA A 66 -26.08 30.30 -17.86
N VAL A 67 -25.11 30.14 -18.77
CA VAL A 67 -24.27 31.24 -19.26
C VAL A 67 -25.14 32.28 -20.00
N LYS A 68 -26.07 31.84 -20.85
CA LYS A 68 -27.05 32.74 -21.50
C LYS A 68 -27.97 33.45 -20.51
N ALA A 69 -28.18 32.88 -19.34
CA ALA A 69 -28.95 33.46 -18.26
C ALA A 69 -28.16 34.48 -17.41
N GLY A 70 -26.84 34.58 -17.61
CA GLY A 70 -25.96 35.50 -16.90
C GLY A 70 -24.99 34.85 -15.91
N LEU A 71 -24.80 33.52 -15.95
CA LEU A 71 -23.87 32.83 -15.05
C LEU A 71 -22.42 33.32 -15.25
N ASP A 72 -21.79 33.75 -14.17
CA ASP A 72 -20.43 34.32 -14.21
C ASP A 72 -19.32 33.28 -13.96
N LEU A 73 -19.58 32.32 -13.07
CA LEU A 73 -18.62 31.29 -12.66
C LEU A 73 -19.28 29.91 -12.68
N ALA A 74 -18.60 28.92 -13.26
CA ALA A 74 -19.09 27.54 -13.31
C ALA A 74 -18.07 26.56 -12.73
N ILE A 75 -18.53 25.67 -11.85
CA ILE A 75 -17.73 24.53 -11.35
C ILE A 75 -18.03 23.34 -12.27
N VAL A 76 -17.08 23.00 -13.13
CA VAL A 76 -17.22 21.97 -14.17
C VAL A 76 -15.99 21.08 -14.28
N ASN A 77 -16.18 19.85 -14.74
CA ASN A 77 -15.08 19.05 -15.29
C ASN A 77 -14.90 19.38 -16.77
N VAL A 78 -13.85 20.15 -17.09
CA VAL A 78 -13.59 20.65 -18.45
C VAL A 78 -13.46 19.53 -19.49
N GLN A 79 -12.97 18.34 -19.11
CA GLN A 79 -12.85 17.20 -20.04
C GLN A 79 -14.20 16.61 -20.46
N LYS A 80 -15.28 16.91 -19.71
CA LYS A 80 -16.62 16.38 -19.89
C LYS A 80 -17.63 17.41 -20.40
N ILE A 81 -17.17 18.62 -20.73
CA ILE A 81 -17.99 19.63 -21.37
C ILE A 81 -17.74 19.57 -22.87
N LEU A 82 -18.80 19.32 -23.63
CA LEU A 82 -18.77 19.27 -25.08
C LEU A 82 -19.15 20.64 -25.64
N PRO A 83 -18.42 21.16 -26.64
CA PRO A 83 -18.88 22.31 -27.40
C PRO A 83 -20.23 22.00 -28.05
N LEU A 84 -21.21 22.90 -27.93
CA LEU A 84 -22.58 22.66 -28.42
C LEU A 84 -22.67 22.26 -29.90
N TYR A 85 -21.79 22.79 -30.76
CA TYR A 85 -21.78 22.45 -32.19
C TYR A 85 -21.35 20.99 -32.47
N LYS A 86 -20.85 20.27 -31.46
CA LYS A 86 -20.52 18.84 -31.52
C LYS A 86 -21.64 17.95 -30.99
N ILE A 87 -22.73 18.53 -30.51
CA ILE A 87 -23.90 17.80 -30.02
C ILE A 87 -24.97 17.87 -31.11
N GLU A 88 -25.60 16.72 -31.40
CA GLU A 88 -26.67 16.65 -32.39
C GLU A 88 -27.83 17.58 -32.01
N PRO A 89 -28.44 18.30 -32.96
CA PRO A 89 -29.53 19.25 -32.67
C PRO A 89 -30.69 18.62 -31.89
N GLU A 90 -31.04 17.37 -32.21
CA GLU A 90 -32.09 16.61 -31.53
C GLU A 90 -31.76 16.36 -30.05
N ASP A 91 -30.51 16.02 -29.73
CA ASP A 91 -30.03 15.79 -28.36
C ASP A 91 -30.08 17.09 -27.53
N ILE A 92 -29.77 18.23 -28.15
CA ILE A 92 -29.87 19.55 -27.51
C ILE A 92 -31.33 19.86 -27.16
N ASP A 93 -32.26 19.62 -28.09
CA ASP A 93 -33.67 19.92 -27.89
C ASP A 93 -34.28 19.02 -26.80
N ILE A 94 -33.89 17.74 -26.74
CA ILE A 94 -34.32 16.82 -25.69
C ILE A 94 -33.77 17.25 -24.32
N CYS A 95 -32.50 17.68 -24.26
CA CYS A 95 -31.94 18.25 -23.03
C CYS A 95 -32.67 19.54 -22.60
N ARG A 96 -33.00 20.44 -23.53
CA ARG A 96 -33.76 21.66 -23.24
C ARG A 96 -35.17 21.36 -22.76
N ASN A 97 -35.84 20.38 -23.36
CA ASN A 97 -37.16 19.95 -22.93
C ASN A 97 -37.12 19.39 -21.50
N LEU A 98 -36.06 18.68 -21.13
CA LEU A 98 -35.84 18.25 -19.75
C LEU A 98 -35.56 19.44 -18.81
N ILE A 99 -34.65 20.34 -19.18
CA ILE A 99 -34.26 21.51 -18.36
C ILE A 99 -35.47 22.42 -18.08
N TYR A 100 -36.27 22.70 -19.11
CA TYR A 100 -37.43 23.60 -19.01
C TYR A 100 -38.76 22.88 -18.76
N ASN A 101 -38.73 21.58 -18.47
CA ASN A 101 -39.90 20.74 -18.25
C ASN A 101 -41.00 20.91 -19.32
N ARG A 102 -40.61 20.85 -20.60
CA ARG A 102 -41.50 21.03 -21.76
C ARG A 102 -41.93 19.68 -22.35
N GLY A 103 -43.20 19.56 -22.69
CA GLY A 103 -43.77 18.35 -23.32
C GLY A 103 -44.32 17.35 -22.30
N ASN A 104 -44.74 16.18 -22.79
CA ASN A 104 -45.33 15.14 -21.96
C ASN A 104 -44.22 14.21 -21.42
N ALA A 105 -44.03 14.18 -20.10
CA ALA A 105 -43.02 13.37 -19.41
C ALA A 105 -41.58 13.53 -19.96
N PRO A 106 -40.97 14.72 -19.86
CA PRO A 106 -39.68 15.03 -20.48
C PRO A 106 -38.51 14.20 -19.92
N LEU A 107 -38.52 13.85 -18.62
CA LEU A 107 -37.52 12.95 -18.03
C LEU A 107 -37.57 11.55 -18.64
N LEU A 108 -38.76 10.98 -18.79
CA LEU A 108 -38.95 9.68 -19.44
C LEU A 108 -38.56 9.73 -20.92
N THR A 109 -38.84 10.83 -21.60
CA THR A 109 -38.44 11.04 -23.00
C THR A 109 -36.92 11.11 -23.13
N PHE A 110 -36.25 11.87 -22.24
CA PHE A 110 -34.79 11.95 -22.16
C PHE A 110 -34.16 10.58 -21.87
N ILE A 111 -34.67 9.86 -20.86
CA ILE A 111 -34.18 8.54 -20.49
C ILE A 111 -34.35 7.59 -21.68
N ARG A 112 -35.54 7.48 -22.28
CA ARG A 112 -35.77 6.60 -23.42
C ARG A 112 -34.92 6.95 -24.64
N HIS A 113 -34.70 8.22 -24.92
CA HIS A 113 -33.88 8.66 -26.05
C HIS A 113 -32.42 8.26 -25.86
N PHE A 114 -31.84 8.57 -24.72
CA PHE A 114 -30.44 8.25 -24.44
C PHE A 114 -30.23 6.78 -24.06
N GLU A 115 -31.25 6.08 -23.55
CA GLU A 115 -31.26 4.63 -23.43
C GLU A 115 -31.31 3.98 -24.81
N LYS A 116 -32.17 4.45 -25.73
CA LYS A 116 -32.19 3.99 -27.13
C LYS A 116 -30.95 4.38 -27.92
N GLN A 117 -30.27 5.48 -27.62
CA GLN A 117 -28.95 5.78 -28.17
C GLN A 117 -27.89 4.89 -27.53
N SER A 118 -28.04 4.54 -26.25
CA SER A 118 -27.16 3.59 -25.56
C SER A 118 -27.40 2.14 -26.00
N GLU A 119 -28.63 1.80 -26.40
CA GLU A 119 -29.06 0.54 -27.01
C GLU A 119 -28.79 0.55 -28.52
N ALA A 120 -28.87 1.66 -29.25
CA ALA A 120 -28.29 1.75 -30.59
C ALA A 120 -26.75 1.61 -30.52
N LYS A 121 -26.15 1.96 -29.37
CA LYS A 121 -24.75 1.66 -29.03
C LYS A 121 -24.53 0.30 -28.31
N LYS A 122 -25.58 -0.45 -27.92
CA LYS A 122 -25.50 -1.76 -27.20
C LYS A 122 -26.25 -2.90 -27.90
N THR A 123 -26.99 -2.61 -28.95
CA THR A 123 -27.90 -3.45 -29.72
C THR A 123 -27.64 -3.25 -31.21
N GLU A 124 -26.39 -2.99 -31.56
CA GLU A 124 -25.76 -3.62 -32.72
C GLU A 124 -24.64 -4.53 -32.19
N PRO A 125 -24.76 -5.86 -32.32
CA PRO A 125 -23.59 -6.68 -32.60
C PRO A 125 -23.23 -6.43 -34.07
N ALA A 126 -22.72 -5.24 -34.37
CA ALA A 126 -21.83 -5.11 -35.50
C ALA A 126 -20.52 -5.74 -35.03
N THR A 127 -20.30 -7.00 -35.41
CA THR A 127 -18.97 -7.44 -35.83
C THR A 127 -18.50 -6.51 -36.95
N GLU A 128 -18.14 -5.27 -36.61
CA GLU A 128 -17.05 -4.60 -37.30
C GLU A 128 -15.78 -5.13 -36.65
N ASN A 129 -14.93 -5.71 -37.48
CA ASN A 129 -13.64 -6.30 -37.19
C ASN A 129 -12.79 -5.51 -36.17
N VAL A 130 -13.08 -5.60 -34.86
CA VAL A 130 -12.08 -5.32 -33.83
C VAL A 130 -11.00 -6.36 -34.10
N PRO A 131 -9.81 -5.94 -34.57
CA PRO A 131 -8.79 -6.90 -34.97
C PRO A 131 -8.50 -7.83 -33.80
N LEU A 132 -8.21 -9.09 -34.10
CA LEU A 132 -7.90 -10.10 -33.08
C LEU A 132 -6.82 -9.60 -32.10
N SER A 133 -5.86 -8.83 -32.62
CA SER A 133 -4.84 -8.14 -31.83
C SER A 133 -5.43 -7.25 -30.73
N GLU A 134 -6.41 -6.41 -31.05
CA GLU A 134 -7.00 -5.47 -30.12
C GLU A 134 -7.89 -6.17 -29.09
N LYS A 135 -8.58 -7.26 -29.48
CA LYS A 135 -9.33 -8.10 -28.54
C LYS A 135 -8.41 -8.71 -27.47
N ILE A 136 -7.29 -9.30 -27.90
CA ILE A 136 -6.29 -9.90 -26.97
C ILE A 136 -5.68 -8.82 -26.07
N ARG A 137 -5.31 -7.66 -26.63
CA ARG A 137 -4.76 -6.55 -25.85
C ARG A 137 -5.73 -6.04 -24.80
N GLN A 138 -7.02 -5.88 -25.15
CA GLN A 138 -8.05 -5.44 -24.20
C GLN A 138 -8.26 -6.45 -23.07
N GLN A 139 -8.26 -7.76 -23.36
CA GLN A 139 -8.37 -8.80 -22.33
C GLN A 139 -7.23 -8.72 -21.32
N VAL A 140 -5.99 -8.53 -21.79
CA VAL A 140 -4.82 -8.33 -20.91
C VAL A 140 -4.94 -7.03 -20.10
N ILE A 141 -5.27 -5.90 -20.74
CA ILE A 141 -5.39 -4.59 -20.05
C ILE A 141 -6.50 -4.62 -18.99
N GLN A 142 -7.59 -5.36 -19.24
CA GLN A 142 -8.71 -5.48 -18.29
C GLN A 142 -8.50 -6.57 -17.23
N GLY A 143 -7.44 -7.38 -17.35
CA GLY A 143 -7.23 -8.52 -16.46
C GLY A 143 -8.33 -9.57 -16.58
N ASN A 144 -8.88 -9.77 -17.78
CA ASN A 144 -9.92 -10.75 -18.05
C ASN A 144 -9.34 -11.99 -18.77
N GLN A 145 -9.46 -13.14 -18.12
CA GLN A 145 -8.99 -14.42 -18.67
C GLN A 145 -10.06 -15.12 -19.52
N VAL A 146 -11.34 -14.75 -19.36
CA VAL A 146 -12.46 -15.46 -19.99
C VAL A 146 -12.43 -15.28 -21.50
N GLY A 147 -12.24 -16.39 -22.22
CA GLY A 147 -12.20 -16.41 -23.68
C GLY A 147 -10.85 -16.07 -24.31
N LEU A 148 -9.84 -15.66 -23.51
CA LEU A 148 -8.50 -15.34 -24.01
C LEU A 148 -7.84 -16.54 -24.72
N ASP A 149 -8.04 -17.72 -24.16
CA ASP A 149 -7.59 -19.01 -24.71
C ASP A 149 -8.02 -19.24 -26.16
N SER A 150 -9.28 -18.93 -26.46
CA SER A 150 -9.84 -19.07 -27.80
C SER A 150 -9.21 -18.05 -28.75
N LEU A 151 -9.03 -16.81 -28.29
CA LEU A 151 -8.42 -15.73 -29.07
C LEU A 151 -6.95 -16.03 -29.38
N LEU A 152 -6.19 -16.54 -28.42
CA LEU A 152 -4.78 -16.95 -28.62
C LEU A 152 -4.66 -18.09 -29.63
N ASN A 153 -5.56 -19.08 -29.58
CA ASN A 153 -5.59 -20.16 -30.57
C ASN A 153 -5.93 -19.66 -31.97
N GLU A 154 -6.81 -18.66 -32.08
CA GLU A 154 -7.11 -18.02 -33.36
C GLU A 154 -5.89 -17.25 -33.89
N ALA A 155 -5.15 -16.59 -33.01
CA ALA A 155 -3.96 -15.82 -33.37
C ALA A 155 -2.81 -16.71 -33.86
N LEU A 156 -2.62 -17.87 -33.22
CA LEU A 156 -1.63 -18.86 -33.62
C LEU A 156 -1.85 -19.41 -35.05
N LYS A 157 -3.05 -19.26 -35.63
CA LYS A 157 -3.31 -19.64 -37.03
C LYS A 157 -2.75 -18.65 -38.04
N THR A 158 -2.55 -17.40 -37.64
CA THR A 158 -2.20 -16.30 -38.55
C THR A 158 -0.81 -15.74 -38.31
N MET A 159 -0.22 -15.95 -37.12
CA MET A 159 1.13 -15.48 -36.81
C MET A 159 1.84 -16.39 -35.79
N PRO A 160 3.20 -16.39 -35.79
CA PRO A 160 3.99 -17.10 -34.79
C PRO A 160 3.72 -16.67 -33.34
N ALA A 161 3.85 -17.60 -32.40
CA ALA A 161 3.67 -17.36 -30.97
C ALA A 161 4.52 -16.19 -30.42
N ILE A 162 5.76 -16.08 -30.89
CA ILE A 162 6.69 -15.01 -30.49
C ILE A 162 6.20 -13.62 -30.92
N ASP A 163 5.57 -13.52 -32.09
CA ASP A 163 5.08 -12.25 -32.61
C ASP A 163 3.82 -11.80 -31.86
N ILE A 164 2.98 -12.74 -31.41
CA ILE A 164 1.84 -12.46 -30.51
C ILE A 164 2.36 -11.84 -29.20
N ILE A 165 3.41 -12.43 -28.62
CA ILE A 165 4.02 -11.93 -27.39
C ILE A 165 4.58 -10.52 -27.61
N ASN A 166 5.42 -10.34 -28.63
CA ASN A 166 6.17 -9.11 -28.84
C ASN A 166 5.31 -7.94 -29.33
N HIS A 167 4.32 -8.20 -30.19
CA HIS A 167 3.55 -7.14 -30.82
C HIS A 167 2.22 -6.86 -30.13
N TRP A 168 1.63 -7.82 -29.40
CA TRP A 168 0.31 -7.63 -28.78
C TRP A 168 0.41 -7.65 -27.26
N LEU A 169 0.98 -8.70 -26.67
CA LEU A 169 0.98 -8.88 -25.22
C LEU A 169 1.92 -7.88 -24.49
N ILE A 170 3.17 -7.73 -24.93
CA ILE A 170 4.11 -6.76 -24.34
C ILE A 170 3.60 -5.31 -24.45
N PRO A 171 3.09 -4.84 -25.61
CA PRO A 171 2.51 -3.51 -25.71
C PRO A 171 1.25 -3.31 -24.86
N ALA A 172 0.45 -4.36 -24.61
CA ALA A 172 -0.66 -4.29 -23.67
C ALA A 172 -0.17 -4.04 -22.23
N MET A 173 0.87 -4.76 -21.80
CA MET A 173 1.49 -4.56 -20.48
C MET A 173 2.16 -3.20 -20.33
N LYS A 174 2.73 -2.65 -21.42
CA LYS A 174 3.21 -1.27 -21.42
C LYS A 174 2.07 -0.28 -21.14
N THR A 175 0.91 -0.44 -21.79
CA THR A 175 -0.27 0.39 -21.52
C THR A 175 -0.73 0.28 -20.06
N VAL A 176 -0.71 -0.93 -19.48
CA VAL A 176 -1.01 -1.16 -18.05
C VAL A 176 -0.04 -0.37 -17.16
N GLY A 177 1.26 -0.42 -17.46
CA GLY A 177 2.29 0.36 -16.78
C GLY A 177 2.05 1.87 -16.88
N ASP A 178 1.73 2.38 -18.07
CA ASP A 178 1.43 3.79 -18.31
C ASP A 178 0.17 4.26 -17.54
N LEU A 179 -0.88 3.44 -17.51
CA LEU A 179 -2.12 3.73 -16.77
C LEU A 179 -1.88 3.75 -15.26
N PHE A 180 -1.09 2.83 -14.74
CA PHE A 180 -0.70 2.82 -13.33
C PHE A 180 0.15 4.04 -12.98
N GLY A 181 1.21 4.32 -13.76
CA GLY A 181 2.08 5.47 -13.57
C GLY A 181 1.34 6.81 -13.63
N ALA A 182 0.29 6.90 -14.46
CA ALA A 182 -0.60 8.06 -14.52
C ALA A 182 -1.58 8.18 -13.33
N GLY A 183 -1.64 7.18 -12.44
CA GLY A 183 -2.58 7.08 -11.33
C GLY A 183 -4.02 6.75 -11.76
N LYS A 184 -4.20 6.17 -12.95
CA LYS A 184 -5.49 5.79 -13.54
C LYS A 184 -5.85 4.32 -13.28
N MET A 185 -4.88 3.49 -12.91
CA MET A 185 -5.06 2.08 -12.58
C MET A 185 -4.44 1.78 -11.20
N GLN A 186 -5.11 0.94 -10.41
CA GLN A 186 -4.66 0.54 -9.07
C GLN A 186 -3.79 -0.70 -9.13
N LEU A 187 -2.94 -0.90 -8.11
CA LEU A 187 -2.00 -2.01 -8.06
C LEU A 187 -2.65 -3.41 -8.25
N PRO A 188 -3.82 -3.71 -7.63
CA PRO A 188 -4.45 -5.03 -7.80
C PRO A 188 -4.86 -5.32 -9.24
N PHE A 189 -5.24 -4.31 -10.02
CA PHE A 189 -5.57 -4.48 -11.44
C PHE A 189 -4.33 -4.71 -12.29
N VAL A 190 -3.20 -4.06 -11.94
CA VAL A 190 -1.93 -4.33 -12.61
C VAL A 190 -1.53 -5.79 -12.41
N LEU A 191 -1.66 -6.28 -11.18
CA LEU A 191 -1.39 -7.68 -10.86
C LEU A 191 -2.34 -8.62 -11.60
N GLN A 192 -3.63 -8.31 -11.65
CA GLN A 192 -4.61 -9.10 -12.42
C GLN A 192 -4.27 -9.14 -13.92
N SER A 193 -3.89 -8.02 -14.53
CA SER A 193 -3.39 -7.98 -15.90
C SER A 193 -2.13 -8.83 -16.09
N ALA A 194 -1.25 -8.83 -15.10
CA ALA A 194 -0.05 -9.66 -15.04
C ALA A 194 -0.38 -11.17 -14.98
N GLU A 195 -1.38 -11.58 -14.22
CA GLU A 195 -1.85 -12.98 -14.19
C GLU A 195 -2.33 -13.44 -15.57
N VAL A 196 -3.14 -12.60 -16.23
CA VAL A 196 -3.66 -12.86 -17.57
C VAL A 196 -2.53 -12.89 -18.61
N MET A 197 -1.57 -11.98 -18.50
CA MET A 197 -0.34 -11.96 -19.31
C MET A 197 0.45 -13.26 -19.17
N LYS A 198 0.73 -13.68 -17.92
CA LYS A 198 1.49 -14.90 -17.64
C LYS A 198 0.77 -16.14 -18.17
N SER A 199 -0.53 -16.26 -17.94
CA SER A 199 -1.38 -17.32 -18.48
C SER A 199 -1.33 -17.39 -20.01
N ALA A 200 -1.39 -16.22 -20.68
CA ALA A 200 -1.24 -16.14 -22.14
C ALA A 200 0.14 -16.62 -22.62
N VAL A 201 1.21 -16.17 -21.98
CA VAL A 201 2.59 -16.57 -22.33
C VAL A 201 2.79 -18.06 -22.11
N SER A 202 2.41 -18.61 -20.96
CA SER A 202 2.53 -20.06 -20.65
C SER A 202 1.83 -20.93 -21.69
N ARG A 203 0.70 -20.48 -22.23
CA ARG A 203 0.00 -21.17 -23.32
C ARG A 203 0.78 -21.12 -24.64
N LEU A 204 1.37 -19.98 -24.95
CA LEU A 204 2.16 -19.74 -26.15
C LEU A 204 3.55 -20.41 -26.09
N GLU A 205 4.10 -20.69 -24.91
CA GLU A 205 5.42 -21.33 -24.71
C GLU A 205 5.53 -22.67 -25.46
N SER A 206 4.46 -23.47 -25.44
CA SER A 206 4.42 -24.76 -26.17
C SER A 206 4.54 -24.64 -27.69
N TYR A 207 4.32 -23.44 -28.25
CA TYR A 207 4.39 -23.11 -29.67
C TYR A 207 5.61 -22.29 -30.05
N LEU A 208 6.48 -21.95 -29.08
CA LEU A 208 7.76 -21.33 -29.38
C LEU A 208 8.70 -22.38 -29.96
N GLU A 209 9.18 -22.15 -31.19
CA GLU A 209 10.34 -22.89 -31.69
C GLU A 209 11.50 -22.70 -30.71
N LYS A 210 12.25 -23.77 -30.41
CA LYS A 210 13.50 -23.69 -29.65
C LYS A 210 14.53 -22.88 -30.46
N ARG A 211 14.40 -21.56 -30.45
CA ARG A 211 15.46 -20.65 -30.85
C ARG A 211 16.30 -20.33 -29.63
N THR A 212 17.60 -20.54 -29.80
CA THR A 212 18.66 -20.02 -28.95
C THR A 212 18.67 -18.50 -29.01
N ASP A 213 18.45 -17.86 -27.87
CA ASP A 213 18.89 -16.51 -27.47
C ASP A 213 18.67 -15.36 -28.47
N ASP A 214 17.48 -14.75 -28.43
CA ASP A 214 17.48 -13.29 -28.28
C ASP A 214 17.80 -13.02 -26.81
N ALA A 215 18.86 -12.25 -26.54
CA ALA A 215 19.32 -11.96 -25.18
C ALA A 215 18.26 -11.14 -24.42
N GLN A 216 17.33 -11.83 -23.77
CA GLN A 216 16.32 -11.23 -22.91
C GLN A 216 17.03 -10.59 -21.72
N THR A 217 16.93 -9.26 -21.59
CA THR A 217 17.51 -8.52 -20.47
C THR A 217 17.06 -9.14 -19.15
N SER A 218 18.01 -9.41 -18.27
CA SER A 218 17.84 -10.27 -17.11
C SER A 218 18.31 -9.62 -15.82
N ILE A 219 17.70 -10.00 -14.71
CA ILE A 219 18.01 -9.48 -13.38
C ILE A 219 18.03 -10.62 -12.36
N VAL A 220 18.99 -10.58 -11.43
CA VAL A 220 18.94 -11.39 -10.21
C VAL A 220 18.33 -10.57 -9.09
N LEU A 221 17.22 -11.03 -8.51
CA LEU A 221 16.57 -10.38 -7.37
C LEU A 221 16.79 -11.18 -6.10
N ALA A 222 17.16 -10.49 -5.02
CA ALA A 222 17.37 -11.11 -3.73
C ALA A 222 16.95 -10.18 -2.59
N THR A 223 16.29 -10.72 -1.57
CA THR A 223 16.21 -10.05 -0.27
C THR A 223 17.52 -10.37 0.45
N VAL A 224 18.20 -9.32 0.93
CA VAL A 224 19.57 -9.44 1.45
C VAL A 224 19.65 -10.39 2.65
N ARG A 225 20.86 -10.88 2.92
CA ARG A 225 21.16 -11.72 4.07
C ARG A 225 20.47 -11.19 5.32
N GLY A 226 19.87 -12.11 6.06
CA GLY A 226 19.21 -11.76 7.31
C GLY A 226 17.81 -11.17 7.19
N ASP A 227 17.36 -10.82 5.98
CA ASP A 227 16.04 -10.26 5.75
C ASP A 227 15.05 -11.27 5.13
N VAL A 228 13.83 -11.32 5.69
CA VAL A 228 12.74 -12.25 5.33
C VAL A 228 11.60 -11.55 4.61
N HIS A 229 11.54 -10.23 4.68
CA HIS A 229 10.45 -9.49 4.06
C HIS A 229 10.66 -9.44 2.56
N ASP A 230 9.68 -9.92 1.80
CA ASP A 230 9.83 -10.07 0.36
C ASP A 230 8.66 -9.54 -0.47
N ILE A 231 7.61 -8.98 0.15
CA ILE A 231 6.45 -8.41 -0.56
C ILE A 231 6.91 -7.48 -1.70
N GLY A 232 7.78 -6.52 -1.37
CA GLY A 232 8.28 -5.55 -2.34
C GLY A 232 9.10 -6.20 -3.46
N LYS A 233 9.95 -7.17 -3.13
CA LYS A 233 10.76 -7.93 -4.10
C LYS A 233 9.88 -8.76 -5.02
N ASN A 234 8.91 -9.48 -4.47
CA ASN A 234 7.99 -10.32 -5.22
C ASN A 234 7.11 -9.46 -6.14
N LEU A 235 6.71 -8.28 -5.68
CA LEU A 235 6.03 -7.31 -6.54
C LEU A 235 6.92 -6.85 -7.70
N VAL A 236 8.20 -6.56 -7.45
CA VAL A 236 9.19 -6.23 -8.50
C VAL A 236 9.35 -7.39 -9.47
N ASP A 237 9.50 -8.63 -8.98
CA ASP A 237 9.58 -9.84 -9.79
C ASP A 237 8.38 -9.95 -10.73
N ILE A 238 7.16 -9.91 -10.18
CA ILE A 238 5.93 -9.98 -10.95
C ILE A 238 5.91 -8.88 -12.03
N ILE A 239 6.21 -7.63 -11.67
CA ILE A 239 6.17 -6.52 -12.63
C ILE A 239 7.23 -6.68 -13.73
N LEU A 240 8.45 -7.08 -13.40
CA LEU A 240 9.52 -7.25 -14.39
C LEU A 240 9.27 -8.44 -15.31
N THR A 241 8.90 -9.59 -14.75
CA THR A 241 8.56 -10.80 -15.51
C THR A 241 7.44 -10.52 -16.52
N ASN A 242 6.41 -9.78 -16.10
CA ASN A 242 5.29 -9.44 -17.00
C ASN A 242 5.62 -8.35 -18.04
N ASN A 243 6.71 -7.62 -17.87
CA ASN A 243 7.23 -6.68 -18.87
C ASN A 243 8.29 -7.32 -19.80
N GLY A 244 8.41 -8.65 -19.78
CA GLY A 244 9.27 -9.40 -20.68
C GLY A 244 10.75 -9.40 -20.26
N TYR A 245 11.05 -9.17 -18.97
CA TYR A 245 12.38 -9.36 -18.41
C TYR A 245 12.54 -10.79 -17.87
N LYS A 246 13.77 -11.30 -17.88
CA LYS A 246 14.09 -12.58 -17.26
C LYS A 246 14.51 -12.37 -15.81
N VAL A 247 13.67 -12.76 -14.85
CA VAL A 247 13.93 -12.57 -13.42
C VAL A 247 14.41 -13.86 -12.78
N TYR A 248 15.55 -13.79 -12.08
CA TYR A 248 16.06 -14.84 -11.22
C TYR A 248 15.87 -14.43 -9.77
N ASN A 249 14.69 -14.74 -9.22
CA ASN A 249 14.35 -14.46 -7.83
C ASN A 249 14.95 -15.54 -6.92
N LEU A 250 15.96 -15.15 -6.11
CA LEU A 250 16.65 -16.05 -5.18
C LEU A 250 15.93 -16.19 -3.83
N GLY A 251 14.82 -15.45 -3.64
CA GLY A 251 14.06 -15.49 -2.40
C GLY A 251 14.67 -14.61 -1.32
N ILE A 252 14.61 -15.10 -0.09
CA ILE A 252 14.95 -14.37 1.14
C ILE A 252 16.25 -14.86 1.77
N LYS A 253 16.83 -14.04 2.64
CA LYS A 253 18.06 -14.35 3.38
C LYS A 253 19.23 -14.73 2.45
N CYS A 254 19.37 -14.06 1.31
CA CYS A 254 20.36 -14.45 0.33
C CYS A 254 21.76 -13.92 0.69
N GLU A 255 22.74 -14.82 0.77
CA GLU A 255 24.16 -14.46 0.79
C GLU A 255 24.58 -13.80 -0.52
N ILE A 256 25.45 -12.79 -0.42
CA ILE A 256 25.98 -12.10 -1.60
C ILE A 256 26.73 -13.06 -2.53
N GLU A 257 27.41 -14.08 -2.00
CA GLU A 257 28.05 -15.11 -2.82
C GLU A 257 27.06 -15.82 -3.74
N THR A 258 25.90 -16.22 -3.21
CA THR A 258 24.84 -16.88 -3.98
C THR A 258 24.29 -15.94 -5.05
N VAL A 259 24.09 -14.67 -4.71
CA VAL A 259 23.64 -13.64 -5.66
C VAL A 259 24.64 -13.47 -6.79
N LEU A 260 25.93 -13.31 -6.48
CA LEU A 260 26.99 -13.10 -7.47
C LEU A 260 27.23 -14.36 -8.32
N GLN A 261 27.21 -15.54 -7.71
CA GLN A 261 27.31 -16.80 -8.43
C GLN A 261 26.17 -16.94 -9.43
N LYS A 262 24.93 -16.66 -9.02
CA LYS A 262 23.78 -16.69 -9.94
C LYS A 262 23.89 -15.63 -11.02
N ALA A 263 24.30 -14.41 -10.68
CA ALA A 263 24.45 -13.32 -11.64
C ALA A 263 25.50 -13.65 -12.71
N LEU A 264 26.63 -14.24 -12.32
CA LEU A 264 27.67 -14.70 -13.23
C LEU A 264 27.19 -15.86 -14.11
N GLN A 265 26.53 -16.87 -13.52
CA GLN A 265 25.99 -18.02 -14.26
C GLN A 265 24.93 -17.61 -15.29
N ALA A 266 24.04 -16.69 -14.90
CA ALA A 266 22.98 -16.18 -15.73
C ALA A 266 23.42 -15.09 -16.71
N LYS A 267 24.65 -14.57 -16.55
CA LYS A 267 25.13 -13.34 -17.22
C LYS A 267 24.13 -12.19 -17.06
N ALA A 268 23.68 -11.97 -15.83
CA ALA A 268 22.63 -11.02 -15.52
C ALA A 268 23.04 -9.58 -15.84
N ASP A 269 22.12 -8.82 -16.45
CA ASP A 269 22.31 -7.41 -16.81
C ASP A 269 22.18 -6.47 -15.60
N ALA A 270 21.52 -6.94 -14.54
CA ALA A 270 21.32 -6.20 -13.29
C ALA A 270 21.27 -7.13 -12.07
N ILE A 271 21.58 -6.56 -10.90
CA ILE A 271 21.36 -7.18 -9.59
C ILE A 271 20.42 -6.28 -8.79
N GLY A 272 19.29 -6.81 -8.33
CA GLY A 272 18.37 -6.11 -7.43
C GLY A 272 18.47 -6.63 -6.02
N MET A 273 18.65 -5.74 -5.05
CA MET A 273 18.67 -6.05 -3.62
C MET A 273 17.50 -5.38 -2.91
N SER A 274 16.76 -6.17 -2.13
CA SER A 274 15.61 -5.73 -1.32
C SER A 274 15.90 -5.82 0.18
N GLY A 275 15.37 -4.89 0.97
CA GLY A 275 15.48 -4.91 2.42
C GLY A 275 14.47 -4.00 3.13
N LEU A 276 13.81 -4.50 4.17
CA LEU A 276 12.83 -3.75 4.95
C LEU A 276 13.45 -3.01 6.14
N LEU A 277 14.49 -3.59 6.76
CA LEU A 277 15.03 -3.11 8.04
C LEU A 277 16.26 -2.21 7.88
N VAL A 278 16.55 -1.41 8.90
CA VAL A 278 17.74 -0.54 8.94
C VAL A 278 19.03 -1.38 8.87
N LYS A 279 19.07 -2.56 9.48
CA LYS A 279 20.23 -3.47 9.36
C LYS A 279 20.43 -3.95 7.93
N SER A 280 19.35 -4.14 7.17
CA SER A 280 19.38 -4.56 5.77
C SER A 280 20.08 -3.53 4.88
N THR A 281 19.95 -2.23 5.16
CA THR A 281 20.65 -1.18 4.40
C THR A 281 22.17 -1.23 4.60
N THR A 282 22.61 -1.63 5.80
CA THR A 282 24.03 -1.85 6.11
C THR A 282 24.55 -3.06 5.34
N ILE A 283 23.78 -4.15 5.27
CA ILE A 283 24.17 -5.34 4.50
C ILE A 283 24.24 -5.02 3.00
N MET A 284 23.33 -4.21 2.45
CA MET A 284 23.41 -3.75 1.06
C MET A 284 24.71 -2.96 0.80
N LYS A 285 25.12 -2.13 1.76
CA LYS A 285 26.38 -1.39 1.69
C LYS A 285 27.59 -2.35 1.67
N GLU A 286 27.63 -3.32 2.60
CA GLU A 286 28.68 -4.35 2.66
C GLU A 286 28.76 -5.16 1.36
N ASN A 287 27.61 -5.52 0.79
CA ASN A 287 27.53 -6.23 -0.49
C ASN A 287 28.16 -5.43 -1.63
N LEU A 288 27.89 -4.12 -1.70
CA LEU A 288 28.50 -3.23 -2.70
C LEU A 288 30.03 -3.12 -2.53
N GLU A 289 30.52 -3.03 -1.30
CA GLU A 289 31.97 -3.03 -1.00
C GLU A 289 32.62 -4.34 -1.46
N LEU A 290 31.99 -5.48 -1.21
CA LEU A 290 32.49 -6.78 -1.66
C LEU A 290 32.47 -6.90 -3.19
N MET A 291 31.41 -6.44 -3.84
CA MET A 291 31.31 -6.42 -5.31
C MET A 291 32.43 -5.58 -5.92
N ARG A 292 32.74 -4.43 -5.32
CA ARG A 292 33.88 -3.58 -5.72
C ARG A 292 35.21 -4.30 -5.56
N GLN A 293 35.46 -4.93 -4.41
CA GLN A 293 36.70 -5.70 -4.19
C GLN A 293 36.92 -6.80 -5.23
N ARG A 294 35.83 -7.32 -5.81
CA ARG A 294 35.84 -8.34 -6.87
C ARG A 294 35.79 -7.77 -8.29
N ASN A 295 35.87 -6.45 -8.45
CA ASN A 295 35.77 -5.74 -9.73
C ASN A 295 34.49 -6.06 -10.50
N ILE A 296 33.39 -6.31 -9.79
CA ILE A 296 32.07 -6.49 -10.39
C ILE A 296 31.49 -5.09 -10.62
N THR A 297 31.03 -4.82 -11.84
CA THR A 297 30.48 -3.50 -12.24
C THR A 297 29.04 -3.59 -12.75
N THR A 298 28.40 -4.75 -12.61
CA THR A 298 26.99 -4.96 -12.98
C THR A 298 26.09 -3.91 -12.30
N PRO A 299 25.17 -3.25 -13.03
CA PRO A 299 24.22 -2.32 -12.42
C PRO A 299 23.47 -2.90 -11.22
N VAL A 300 23.35 -2.12 -10.15
CA VAL A 300 22.67 -2.50 -8.91
C VAL A 300 21.43 -1.64 -8.70
N LEU A 301 20.28 -2.29 -8.50
CA LEU A 301 19.03 -1.66 -8.11
C LEU A 301 18.80 -1.93 -6.61
N LEU A 302 18.64 -0.87 -5.82
CA LEU A 302 18.40 -0.93 -4.38
C LEU A 302 16.97 -0.49 -4.07
N GLY A 303 16.21 -1.33 -3.37
CA GLY A 303 14.83 -1.03 -2.96
C GLY A 303 14.46 -1.59 -1.59
N GLY A 304 13.35 -1.10 -1.04
CA GLY A 304 12.80 -1.53 0.25
C GLY A 304 12.62 -0.40 1.26
N ALA A 305 11.78 -0.61 2.27
CA ALA A 305 11.19 0.49 3.05
C ALA A 305 12.18 1.27 3.94
N ALA A 306 13.29 0.65 4.36
CA ALA A 306 14.31 1.33 5.15
C ALA A 306 15.28 2.18 4.31
N LEU A 307 15.30 2.00 2.99
CA LEU A 307 16.17 2.80 2.11
C LEU A 307 15.58 4.18 1.86
N THR A 308 16.49 5.14 1.71
CA THR A 308 16.15 6.51 1.28
C THR A 308 17.00 6.90 0.10
N ALA A 309 16.49 7.81 -0.74
CA ALA A 309 17.23 8.33 -1.88
C ALA A 309 18.59 8.94 -1.45
N ASN A 310 18.63 9.65 -0.32
CA ASN A 310 19.85 10.26 0.21
C ASN A 310 20.87 9.20 0.62
N PHE A 311 20.45 8.15 1.35
CA PHE A 311 21.36 7.08 1.76
C PHE A 311 22.01 6.40 0.54
N VAL A 312 21.21 6.11 -0.50
CA VAL A 312 21.75 5.51 -1.73
C VAL A 312 22.74 6.44 -2.42
N ALA A 313 22.39 7.72 -2.60
CA ALA A 313 23.24 8.70 -3.28
C ALA A 313 24.54 9.00 -2.50
N ASP A 314 24.45 9.18 -1.19
CA ASP A 314 25.57 9.66 -0.36
C ASP A 314 26.45 8.53 0.15
N THR A 315 25.88 7.34 0.37
CA THR A 315 26.58 6.20 1.00
C THR A 315 26.83 5.04 0.05
N CYS A 316 25.86 4.65 -0.78
CA CYS A 316 25.97 3.46 -1.64
C CYS A 316 26.65 3.74 -2.99
N THR A 317 26.31 4.85 -3.65
CA THR A 317 26.89 5.19 -4.95
C THR A 317 28.41 5.42 -4.89
N PRO A 318 29.00 6.10 -3.88
CA PRO A 318 30.45 6.38 -3.87
C PRO A 318 31.34 5.14 -3.60
N ILE A 319 30.76 4.07 -3.06
CA ILE A 319 31.51 2.87 -2.63
C ILE A 319 31.47 1.74 -3.67
N TYR A 320 30.81 1.94 -4.80
CA TYR A 320 30.68 0.96 -5.88
C TYR A 320 31.03 1.59 -7.24
N ASP A 321 31.81 0.88 -8.06
CA ASP A 321 32.32 1.42 -9.32
C ASP A 321 31.32 1.27 -10.50
N GLY A 322 30.22 0.54 -10.30
CA GLY A 322 29.12 0.41 -11.27
C GLY A 322 27.90 1.31 -10.94
N PRO A 323 26.87 1.36 -11.80
CA PRO A 323 25.66 2.14 -11.54
C PRO A 323 24.88 1.60 -10.33
N VAL A 324 24.53 2.48 -9.38
CA VAL A 324 23.60 2.18 -8.28
C VAL A 324 22.34 3.05 -8.44
N ILE A 325 21.17 2.42 -8.50
CA ILE A 325 19.87 3.11 -8.63
C ILE A 325 19.00 2.83 -7.42
N TYR A 326 18.43 3.89 -6.86
CA TYR A 326 17.38 3.78 -5.84
C TYR A 326 16.01 3.56 -6.51
N CYS A 327 15.33 2.49 -6.14
CA CYS A 327 14.00 2.13 -6.60
C CYS A 327 13.00 2.25 -5.42
N PRO A 328 12.28 3.38 -5.27
CA PRO A 328 11.30 3.56 -4.19
C PRO A 328 10.09 2.61 -4.30
N ASP A 329 9.82 2.09 -5.49
CA ASP A 329 8.76 1.12 -5.76
C ASP A 329 9.12 0.23 -6.96
N ALA A 330 8.25 -0.74 -7.24
CA ALA A 330 8.47 -1.71 -8.30
C ALA A 330 8.48 -1.11 -9.71
N PHE A 331 7.85 0.05 -9.92
CA PHE A 331 7.80 0.71 -11.23
C PHE A 331 9.06 1.53 -11.48
N ALA A 332 9.64 2.13 -10.45
CA ALA A 332 10.99 2.67 -10.55
C ALA A 332 12.02 1.58 -10.92
N GLY A 333 11.82 0.34 -10.43
CA GLY A 333 12.58 -0.84 -10.87
C GLY A 333 12.37 -1.15 -12.36
N LEU A 334 11.12 -1.13 -12.82
CA LEU A 334 10.78 -1.32 -14.24
C LEU A 334 11.39 -0.24 -15.14
N GLU A 335 11.33 1.03 -14.74
CA GLU A 335 11.92 2.15 -15.47
C GLU A 335 13.44 2.01 -15.57
N ALA A 336 14.10 1.61 -14.48
CA ALA A 336 15.54 1.33 -14.47
C ALA A 336 15.90 0.20 -15.45
N MET A 337 15.15 -0.90 -15.45
CA MET A 337 15.36 -2.01 -16.40
C MET A 337 15.12 -1.61 -17.86
N ASN A 338 14.11 -0.77 -18.13
CA ASN A 338 13.89 -0.21 -19.47
C ASN A 338 15.08 0.62 -19.96
N ARG A 339 15.72 1.39 -19.07
CA ARG A 339 16.94 2.16 -19.39
C ARG A 339 18.14 1.25 -19.66
N ILE A 340 18.32 0.20 -18.86
CA ILE A 340 19.36 -0.83 -19.08
C ILE A 340 19.21 -1.44 -20.47
N LYS A 341 18.00 -1.87 -20.83
CA LYS A 341 17.70 -2.48 -22.12
C LYS A 341 17.94 -1.54 -23.31
N ALA A 342 17.61 -0.26 -23.17
CA ALA A 342 17.67 0.70 -24.28
C ALA A 342 19.09 1.17 -24.60
N HIS A 343 19.88 1.53 -23.58
CA HIS A 343 21.15 2.24 -23.78
C HIS A 343 22.30 1.74 -22.89
N GLY A 344 22.05 0.81 -21.96
CA GLY A 344 22.93 0.51 -20.84
C GLY A 344 22.98 1.65 -19.83
N LEU A 345 23.11 1.34 -18.54
CA LEU A 345 23.34 2.37 -17.51
C LEU A 345 24.82 2.70 -17.40
N LYS A 346 25.15 3.99 -17.37
CA LYS A 346 26.48 4.49 -17.02
C LYS A 346 26.50 4.92 -15.55
N THR A 347 27.68 5.01 -14.94
CA THR A 347 27.83 5.51 -13.56
C THR A 347 27.23 6.91 -13.36
N SER A 348 27.18 7.73 -14.41
CA SER A 348 26.52 9.04 -14.42
C SER A 348 24.99 9.00 -14.27
N ASP A 349 24.36 7.82 -14.45
CA ASP A 349 22.91 7.63 -14.31
C ASP A 349 22.47 7.40 -12.86
N SER A 350 23.41 7.21 -11.94
CA SER A 350 23.14 7.20 -10.50
C SER A 350 22.65 8.56 -10.03
N PRO A 351 21.72 8.62 -9.05
CA PRO A 351 21.20 9.89 -8.56
C PRO A 351 22.32 10.74 -7.96
N HIS A 352 22.80 11.74 -8.71
CA HIS A 352 23.59 12.82 -8.16
C HIS A 352 22.64 13.86 -7.59
N LEU A 353 22.39 13.80 -6.27
CA LEU A 353 21.86 14.96 -5.58
C LEU A 353 22.99 15.98 -5.48
N SER A 354 23.05 16.92 -6.42
CA SER A 354 23.81 18.15 -6.24
C SER A 354 23.21 18.88 -5.05
N ILE A 355 23.87 18.80 -3.89
CA ILE A 355 23.52 19.61 -2.73
C ILE A 355 23.93 21.05 -3.07
N PRO A 356 23.01 22.02 -3.27
CA PRO A 356 23.34 23.36 -2.85
C PRO A 356 23.63 23.23 -1.36
N GLN A 357 24.85 23.56 -0.91
CA GLN A 357 25.19 23.66 0.51
C GLN A 357 24.15 24.57 1.17
N LYS A 358 23.04 24.00 1.62
CA LYS A 358 22.20 24.65 2.61
C LYS A 358 23.08 24.61 3.84
N SER A 359 23.67 25.77 4.12
CA SER A 359 24.13 26.12 5.45
C SER A 359 23.23 25.41 6.45
N THR A 360 23.82 24.60 7.31
CA THR A 360 23.22 24.11 8.54
C THR A 360 22.84 25.32 9.38
N GLN A 361 21.75 26.01 8.98
CA GLN A 361 21.08 26.92 9.87
C GLN A 361 20.47 26.00 10.93
N PRO A 362 20.87 26.15 12.20
CA PRO A 362 20.22 25.41 13.26
C PRO A 362 18.74 25.74 13.17
N ILE A 363 17.92 24.72 12.97
CA ILE A 363 16.48 24.82 13.18
C ILE A 363 16.35 25.31 14.61
N ARG A 364 15.96 26.58 14.78
CA ARG A 364 15.66 27.11 16.12
C ARG A 364 14.67 26.14 16.75
N PRO A 365 14.98 25.58 17.94
CA PRO A 365 14.03 24.74 18.61
C PRO A 365 12.74 25.56 18.79
N LYS A 366 11.61 25.04 18.30
CA LYS A 366 10.32 25.49 18.79
C LYS A 366 10.41 25.38 20.31
N SER A 367 10.33 26.53 20.96
CA SER A 367 10.21 26.77 22.41
C SER A 367 10.54 25.56 23.28
N ALA A 368 11.65 25.64 24.02
CA ALA A 368 12.02 24.70 25.08
C ALA A 368 10.78 24.05 25.72
N ALA A 369 10.43 22.86 25.24
CA ALA A 369 9.62 21.96 26.04
C ALA A 369 10.47 21.75 27.28
N SER A 370 9.99 22.24 28.41
CA SER A 370 10.57 22.00 29.72
C SER A 370 11.07 20.55 29.76
N GLN A 371 12.30 20.33 30.21
CA GLN A 371 12.79 19.00 30.54
C GLN A 371 11.82 18.41 31.58
N GLU A 372 10.75 17.76 31.12
CA GLU A 372 9.83 17.05 31.99
C GLU A 372 10.65 15.90 32.56
N LYS A 373 11.09 16.08 33.80
CA LYS A 373 11.68 15.00 34.58
C LYS A 373 10.67 13.86 34.61
N ILE A 374 11.16 12.66 34.33
CA ILE A 374 10.35 11.45 34.43
C ILE A 374 10.01 11.28 35.92
N ARG A 375 8.72 11.31 36.23
CA ARG A 375 8.19 11.11 37.57
C ARG A 375 8.45 9.68 37.99
N ARG A 376 8.92 9.48 39.22
CA ARG A 376 9.21 8.14 39.77
C ARG A 376 8.24 7.74 40.88
N ASP A 377 7.44 8.69 41.35
CA ASP A 377 6.35 8.54 42.30
C ASP A 377 5.05 8.13 41.58
N ILE A 378 5.09 7.03 40.85
CA ILE A 378 3.91 6.46 40.19
C ILE A 378 3.49 5.16 40.87
N ASP A 379 2.20 4.85 40.79
CA ASP A 379 1.68 3.56 41.22
C ASP A 379 2.03 2.48 40.19
N ILE A 380 2.64 1.39 40.67
CA ILE A 380 3.06 0.26 39.85
C ILE A 380 1.86 -0.71 39.81
N PRO A 381 1.30 -1.00 38.62
CA PRO A 381 0.18 -1.91 38.54
C PRO A 381 0.58 -3.33 38.97
N THR A 382 -0.36 -4.03 39.60
CA THR A 382 -0.17 -5.44 39.98
C THR A 382 -0.72 -6.33 38.88
N PRO A 383 0.10 -7.22 38.26
CA PRO A 383 -0.40 -8.10 37.22
C PRO A 383 -1.25 -9.23 37.80
N PRO A 384 -2.18 -9.81 37.02
CA PRO A 384 -3.03 -10.92 37.49
C PRO A 384 -2.25 -12.23 37.70
N PHE A 385 -1.05 -12.34 37.15
CA PHE A 385 -0.13 -13.47 37.31
C PHE A 385 1.30 -13.04 36.98
N TRP A 386 2.26 -13.89 37.30
CA TRP A 386 3.67 -13.74 36.90
C TRP A 386 4.05 -14.86 35.93
N GLN A 387 5.10 -14.64 35.14
CA GLN A 387 5.58 -15.54 34.08
C GLN A 387 4.65 -15.55 32.85
N VAL A 388 4.72 -16.61 32.05
CA VAL A 388 4.18 -16.69 30.69
C VAL A 388 2.84 -17.41 30.64
N ARG A 389 1.94 -16.93 29.79
CA ARG A 389 0.74 -17.62 29.34
C ARG A 389 0.66 -17.65 27.82
N TYR A 390 -0.01 -18.67 27.31
CA TYR A 390 -0.24 -18.88 25.88
C TYR A 390 -1.74 -18.85 25.60
N VAL A 391 -2.13 -18.20 24.52
CA VAL A 391 -3.52 -18.13 24.07
C VAL A 391 -3.58 -18.40 22.58
N ASP A 392 -4.40 -19.38 22.19
CA ASP A 392 -4.51 -19.90 20.83
C ASP A 392 -5.97 -19.97 20.32
N ASN A 393 -6.96 -19.78 21.20
CA ASN A 393 -8.39 -19.79 20.87
C ASN A 393 -8.95 -18.37 20.72
N ILE A 394 -8.30 -17.56 19.89
CA ILE A 394 -8.67 -16.15 19.67
C ILE A 394 -9.61 -16.07 18.48
N ASP A 395 -10.77 -15.43 18.69
CA ASP A 395 -11.74 -15.19 17.64
C ASP A 395 -11.21 -14.20 16.59
N LEU A 396 -11.23 -14.62 15.32
CA LEU A 396 -10.77 -13.80 14.20
C LEU A 396 -11.65 -12.57 13.99
N ASP A 397 -12.96 -12.61 14.29
CA ASP A 397 -13.81 -11.42 14.15
C ASP A 397 -13.41 -10.33 15.16
N THR A 398 -12.97 -10.74 16.35
CA THR A 398 -12.34 -9.83 17.32
C THR A 398 -11.05 -9.24 16.76
N VAL A 399 -10.13 -10.04 16.20
CA VAL A 399 -8.90 -9.52 15.57
C VAL A 399 -9.21 -8.55 14.43
N PHE A 400 -10.15 -8.90 13.55
CA PHE A 400 -10.52 -8.06 12.40
C PHE A 400 -11.14 -6.72 12.81
N SER A 401 -11.76 -6.63 13.99
CA SER A 401 -12.26 -5.35 14.52
C SER A 401 -11.16 -4.34 14.86
N PHE A 402 -9.91 -4.79 15.01
CA PHE A 402 -8.74 -3.93 15.27
C PHE A 402 -7.95 -3.58 14.00
N LEU A 403 -8.38 -4.05 12.82
CA LEU A 403 -7.70 -3.73 11.56
C LEU A 403 -7.76 -2.23 11.24
N ASN A 404 -6.63 -1.69 10.81
CA ASN A 404 -6.58 -0.36 10.22
C ASN A 404 -6.87 -0.43 8.72
N GLU A 405 -8.15 -0.31 8.34
CA GLU A 405 -8.59 -0.36 6.94
C GLU A 405 -7.85 0.65 6.04
N ALA A 406 -7.46 1.82 6.57
CA ALA A 406 -6.73 2.80 5.79
C ALA A 406 -5.31 2.33 5.41
N VAL A 407 -4.60 1.69 6.35
CA VAL A 407 -3.28 1.10 6.10
C VAL A 407 -3.38 -0.10 5.17
N LEU A 408 -4.37 -0.97 5.40
CA LEU A 408 -4.61 -2.15 4.56
C LEU A 408 -4.96 -1.75 3.12
N PHE A 409 -5.99 -0.94 2.91
CA PHE A 409 -6.50 -0.63 1.57
C PHE A 409 -5.53 0.27 0.79
N ARG A 410 -5.02 1.36 1.39
CA ARG A 410 -4.14 2.31 0.68
C ARG A 410 -2.69 1.88 0.64
N GLY A 411 -2.20 1.36 1.76
CA GLY A 411 -0.79 1.02 1.96
C GLY A 411 -0.46 -0.33 1.35
N ARG A 412 -1.07 -1.40 1.88
CA ARG A 412 -0.74 -2.78 1.50
C ARG A 412 -1.34 -3.20 0.17
N TRP A 413 -2.63 -2.93 -0.04
CA TRP A 413 -3.33 -3.31 -1.28
C TRP A 413 -3.18 -2.29 -2.40
N GLY A 414 -2.68 -1.10 -2.11
CA GLY A 414 -2.38 -0.09 -3.12
C GLY A 414 -3.62 0.54 -3.77
N TYR A 415 -4.81 0.44 -3.17
CA TYR A 415 -6.00 1.20 -3.55
C TYR A 415 -5.85 2.67 -3.11
N ARG A 416 -5.02 3.41 -3.84
CA ARG A 416 -4.72 4.83 -3.57
C ARG A 416 -5.72 5.72 -4.28
N ARG A 417 -6.05 6.87 -3.67
CA ARG A 417 -6.93 7.86 -4.30
C ARG A 417 -6.38 8.35 -5.65
N GLY A 418 -5.08 8.57 -5.74
CA GLY A 418 -4.45 9.08 -6.97
C GLY A 418 -5.14 10.37 -7.44
N LYS A 419 -5.56 10.38 -8.72
CA LYS A 419 -6.31 11.48 -9.35
C LYS A 419 -7.84 11.32 -9.29
N LEU A 420 -8.36 10.29 -8.62
CA LEU A 420 -9.80 10.10 -8.46
C LEU A 420 -10.40 11.20 -7.58
N SER A 421 -11.66 11.58 -7.86
CA SER A 421 -12.43 12.41 -6.94
C SER A 421 -12.68 11.64 -5.63
N GLN A 422 -13.06 12.36 -4.58
CA GLN A 422 -13.34 11.75 -3.29
C GLN A 422 -14.52 10.76 -3.39
N GLU A 423 -15.55 11.10 -4.17
CA GLU A 423 -16.74 10.28 -4.39
C GLU A 423 -16.40 9.03 -5.21
N ALA A 424 -15.64 9.18 -6.29
CA ALA A 424 -15.23 8.04 -7.12
C ALA A 424 -14.34 7.06 -6.34
N TYR A 425 -13.48 7.58 -5.47
CA TYR A 425 -12.68 6.74 -4.59
C TYR A 425 -13.53 6.03 -3.53
N ALA A 426 -14.50 6.73 -2.92
CA ALA A 426 -15.43 6.12 -1.98
C ALA A 426 -16.26 5.01 -2.65
N GLU A 427 -16.74 5.23 -3.87
CA GLU A 427 -17.48 4.24 -4.65
C GLU A 427 -16.62 3.00 -4.98
N LEU A 428 -15.35 3.20 -5.36
CA LEU A 428 -14.39 2.10 -5.56
C LEU A 428 -14.22 1.26 -4.29
N ILE A 429 -14.08 1.92 -3.13
CA ILE A 429 -13.96 1.22 -1.85
C ILE A 429 -15.21 0.40 -1.56
N GLU A 430 -16.40 1.00 -1.65
CA GLU A 430 -17.65 0.34 -1.27
C GLU A 430 -18.09 -0.76 -2.25
N LYS A 431 -17.93 -0.54 -3.57
CA LYS A 431 -18.41 -1.49 -4.58
C LYS A 431 -17.43 -2.63 -4.86
N GLN A 432 -16.15 -2.44 -4.58
CA GLN A 432 -15.13 -3.42 -4.97
C GLN A 432 -14.26 -3.85 -3.80
N VAL A 433 -13.60 -2.91 -3.11
CA VAL A 433 -12.62 -3.26 -2.07
C VAL A 433 -13.28 -3.91 -0.86
N ARG A 434 -14.42 -3.38 -0.42
CA ARG A 434 -15.16 -3.91 0.74
C ARG A 434 -15.71 -5.32 0.49
N PRO A 435 -16.34 -5.64 -0.65
CA PRO A 435 -16.71 -7.02 -0.98
C PRO A 435 -15.52 -8.00 -1.00
N GLU A 436 -14.40 -7.63 -1.64
CA GLU A 436 -13.19 -8.46 -1.68
C GLU A 436 -12.65 -8.71 -0.26
N PHE A 437 -12.64 -7.67 0.58
CA PHE A 437 -12.22 -7.75 1.98
C PHE A 437 -13.11 -8.68 2.81
N GLU A 438 -14.44 -8.55 2.71
CA GLU A 438 -15.37 -9.43 3.43
C GLU A 438 -15.27 -10.89 2.97
N GLN A 439 -15.12 -11.12 1.66
CA GLN A 439 -14.93 -12.46 1.12
C GLN A 439 -13.63 -13.09 1.63
N LEU A 440 -12.54 -12.32 1.65
CA LEU A 440 -11.25 -12.79 2.12
C LEU A 440 -11.26 -13.08 3.63
N LYS A 441 -11.89 -12.23 4.45
CA LYS A 441 -12.10 -12.50 5.89
C LYS A 441 -12.88 -13.80 6.09
N LYS A 442 -13.97 -13.99 5.36
CA LYS A 442 -14.77 -15.22 5.42
C LYS A 442 -13.93 -16.44 5.06
N ARG A 443 -13.13 -16.36 4.00
CA ARG A 443 -12.24 -17.42 3.55
C ARG A 443 -11.20 -17.76 4.63
N CYS A 444 -10.55 -16.76 5.22
CA CYS A 444 -9.59 -16.96 6.31
C CYS A 444 -10.20 -17.75 7.48
N LYS A 445 -11.46 -17.47 7.82
CA LYS A 445 -12.21 -18.18 8.89
C LYS A 445 -12.57 -19.61 8.48
N THR A 446 -13.14 -19.79 7.28
CA THR A 446 -13.62 -21.11 6.82
C THR A 446 -12.47 -22.10 6.55
N GLU A 447 -11.40 -21.63 5.91
CA GLU A 447 -10.24 -22.44 5.55
C GLU A 447 -9.16 -22.47 6.65
N LYS A 448 -9.36 -21.74 7.77
CA LYS A 448 -8.40 -21.61 8.89
C LYS A 448 -7.01 -21.14 8.44
N LEU A 449 -6.96 -20.18 7.51
CA LEU A 449 -5.72 -19.67 6.93
C LEU A 449 -4.93 -18.80 7.92
N LEU A 450 -5.64 -18.15 8.85
CA LEU A 450 -5.07 -17.34 9.93
C LEU A 450 -5.39 -18.03 11.26
N GLN A 451 -4.36 -18.25 12.07
CA GLN A 451 -4.44 -18.92 13.37
C GLN A 451 -3.80 -18.00 14.41
N PRO A 452 -4.56 -17.03 14.96
CA PRO A 452 -4.01 -16.05 15.90
C PRO A 452 -3.56 -16.74 17.19
N GLN A 453 -2.30 -16.54 17.56
CA GLN A 453 -1.68 -17.08 18.77
C GLN A 453 -0.89 -15.98 19.48
N ILE A 454 -0.92 -16.02 20.81
CA ILE A 454 -0.21 -15.09 21.68
C ILE A 454 0.60 -15.87 22.71
N ALA A 455 1.86 -15.48 22.89
CA ALA A 455 2.63 -15.75 24.09
C ALA A 455 2.85 -14.41 24.79
N TYR A 456 2.43 -14.28 26.05
CA TYR A 456 2.61 -13.03 26.80
C TYR A 456 2.89 -13.33 28.27
N GLY A 457 3.52 -12.38 28.95
CA GLY A 457 3.85 -12.58 30.35
C GLY A 457 4.24 -11.30 31.06
N TYR A 458 4.23 -11.40 32.38
CA TYR A 458 4.56 -10.32 33.30
C TYR A 458 5.79 -10.69 34.11
N PHE A 459 6.73 -9.77 34.19
CA PHE A 459 8.01 -9.99 34.85
C PHE A 459 8.38 -8.84 35.77
N GLN A 460 8.96 -9.20 36.92
CA GLN A 460 9.54 -8.22 37.82
C GLN A 460 10.80 -7.66 37.17
N CYS A 461 10.96 -6.35 37.18
CA CYS A 461 12.11 -5.70 36.58
C CYS A 461 12.55 -4.47 37.36
N ASN A 462 13.76 -3.99 37.05
CA ASN A 462 14.23 -2.67 37.47
C ASN A 462 15.14 -2.09 36.39
N SER A 463 15.21 -0.76 36.32
CA SER A 463 16.20 -0.10 35.47
C SER A 463 17.60 -0.11 36.10
N ASP A 464 18.59 -0.25 35.22
CA ASP A 464 20.01 -0.06 35.48
C ASP A 464 20.60 0.71 34.29
N ASN A 465 20.63 2.04 34.41
CA ASN A 465 21.11 2.95 33.36
C ASN A 465 20.37 2.84 32.01
N GLU A 466 20.97 2.16 31.03
CA GLU A 466 20.39 1.91 29.70
C GLU A 466 19.79 0.50 29.60
N GLU A 467 19.78 -0.26 30.70
CA GLU A 467 19.25 -1.61 30.73
C GLU A 467 18.03 -1.72 31.62
N VAL A 468 17.22 -2.73 31.35
CA VAL A 468 16.18 -3.22 32.27
C VAL A 468 16.50 -4.66 32.62
N ILE A 469 16.77 -4.87 33.91
CA ILE A 469 17.06 -6.18 34.49
C ILE A 469 15.73 -6.88 34.75
N ILE A 470 15.60 -8.11 34.28
CA ILE A 470 14.43 -8.96 34.47
C ILE A 470 14.78 -10.03 35.52
N TYR A 471 13.91 -10.19 36.51
CA TYR A 471 14.11 -11.12 37.61
C TYR A 471 13.18 -12.32 37.52
N GLU A 472 13.62 -13.43 38.09
CA GLU A 472 12.73 -14.53 38.43
C GLU A 472 11.74 -14.09 39.52
N ASN A 473 10.50 -14.58 39.44
CA ASN A 473 9.40 -14.11 40.26
C ASN A 473 9.68 -14.26 41.76
N ASN A 474 9.57 -13.15 42.50
CA ASN A 474 9.78 -13.07 43.94
C ASN A 474 11.20 -13.48 44.40
N THR A 475 12.19 -13.43 43.51
CA THR A 475 13.59 -13.65 43.85
C THR A 475 14.45 -12.42 43.50
N THR A 476 15.74 -12.52 43.79
CA THR A 476 16.75 -11.55 43.36
C THR A 476 17.57 -12.06 42.19
N THR A 477 17.24 -13.25 41.68
CA THR A 477 17.94 -13.89 40.56
C THR A 477 17.61 -13.15 39.27
N GLU A 478 18.64 -12.57 38.64
CA GLU A 478 18.52 -12.01 37.30
C GLU A 478 18.39 -13.15 36.28
N ILE A 479 17.39 -13.07 35.40
CA ILE A 479 17.17 -14.06 34.34
C ILE A 479 17.52 -13.53 32.95
N GLU A 480 17.44 -12.22 32.74
CA GLU A 480 17.77 -11.58 31.45
C GLU A 480 17.95 -10.06 31.62
N ARG A 481 18.64 -9.41 30.67
CA ARG A 481 18.79 -7.95 30.61
C ARG A 481 18.41 -7.43 29.23
N LEU A 482 17.47 -6.48 29.17
CA LEU A 482 17.09 -5.82 27.92
C LEU A 482 17.83 -4.47 27.80
N HIS A 483 18.45 -4.22 26.65
CA HIS A 483 19.22 -3.00 26.41
C HIS A 483 18.42 -1.95 25.61
N PHE A 484 18.40 -0.72 26.12
CA PHE A 484 17.68 0.43 25.59
C PHE A 484 18.61 1.65 25.44
N PRO A 485 19.05 1.97 24.22
CA PRO A 485 20.00 3.05 23.99
C PRO A 485 19.43 4.43 24.37
N ARG A 486 20.31 5.33 24.78
CA ARG A 486 19.99 6.71 25.15
C ARG A 486 20.17 7.67 23.98
N GLN A 487 19.28 8.66 23.89
CA GLN A 487 19.42 9.78 22.93
C GLN A 487 20.74 10.52 23.13
N LYS A 488 21.41 10.88 22.04
CA LYS A 488 22.68 11.65 22.09
C LYS A 488 22.48 13.14 22.32
N LYS A 489 21.25 13.64 22.19
CA LYS A 489 20.88 15.04 22.40
C LYS A 489 19.81 15.14 23.48
N ALA A 490 19.71 16.32 24.09
CA ALA A 490 18.62 16.62 25.01
C ALA A 490 17.27 16.29 24.36
N PRO A 491 16.35 15.60 25.06
CA PRO A 491 16.33 15.36 26.51
C PRO A 491 17.11 14.13 27.02
N TYR A 492 17.95 13.46 26.22
CA TYR A 492 18.77 12.30 26.62
C TYR A 492 17.94 11.12 27.16
N ARG A 493 16.77 10.86 26.58
CA ARG A 493 15.87 9.77 27.03
C ARG A 493 16.41 8.40 26.65
N SER A 494 16.19 7.43 27.54
CA SER A 494 16.20 5.99 27.26
C SER A 494 14.84 5.41 27.70
N ILE A 495 14.41 4.31 27.07
CA ILE A 495 13.20 3.59 27.50
C ILE A 495 13.40 3.05 28.93
N ALA A 496 14.62 2.68 29.30
CA ALA A 496 14.96 2.24 30.66
C ALA A 496 14.58 3.28 31.74
N ASP A 497 14.58 4.57 31.40
CA ASP A 497 14.24 5.64 32.34
C ASP A 497 12.79 5.59 32.85
N PHE A 498 11.90 4.89 32.13
CA PHE A 498 10.49 4.71 32.50
C PHE A 498 10.25 3.55 33.46
N PHE A 499 11.30 2.82 33.86
CA PHE A 499 11.24 1.78 34.88
C PHE A 499 11.94 2.25 36.16
N LEU A 500 11.47 1.78 37.32
CA LEU A 500 12.04 2.13 38.61
C LEU A 500 13.45 1.55 38.80
N PRO A 501 14.42 2.36 39.26
CA PRO A 501 15.75 1.88 39.61
C PRO A 501 15.73 0.90 40.79
N GLY A 502 16.60 -0.09 40.78
CA GLY A 502 16.69 -1.09 41.86
C GLY A 502 16.99 -0.50 43.25
N GLU A 503 17.68 0.64 43.30
CA GLU A 503 18.02 1.38 44.53
C GLU A 503 16.78 1.83 45.35
N TRP A 504 15.60 1.89 44.71
CA TRP A 504 14.36 2.31 45.35
C TRP A 504 13.71 1.19 46.18
N GLY A 505 14.28 -0.01 46.21
CA GLY A 505 13.84 -1.12 47.05
C GLY A 505 12.48 -1.72 46.64
N LYS A 506 11.95 -1.34 45.47
CA LYS A 506 10.71 -1.87 44.88
C LYS A 506 10.99 -2.47 43.52
N ARG A 507 10.28 -3.56 43.18
CA ARG A 507 10.29 -4.14 41.83
C ARG A 507 9.28 -3.40 40.97
N ASP A 508 9.69 -3.03 39.77
CA ASP A 508 8.80 -2.58 38.71
C ASP A 508 8.27 -3.77 37.90
N LEU A 509 7.45 -3.49 36.91
CA LEU A 509 6.79 -4.44 36.04
C LEU A 509 7.09 -4.15 34.58
N ILE A 510 7.48 -5.19 33.84
CA ILE A 510 7.47 -5.20 32.38
C ILE A 510 6.53 -6.32 31.90
N ALA A 511 5.68 -5.99 30.94
CA ALA A 511 4.92 -7.02 30.22
C ALA A 511 5.57 -7.24 28.85
N LEU A 512 5.69 -8.50 28.46
CA LEU A 512 6.25 -8.91 27.17
C LEU A 512 5.15 -9.64 26.38
N GLN A 513 5.14 -9.49 25.06
CA GLN A 513 4.25 -10.23 24.18
C GLN A 513 4.92 -10.64 22.86
N VAL A 514 4.49 -11.77 22.32
CA VAL A 514 4.66 -12.22 20.95
C VAL A 514 3.27 -12.53 20.39
N ALA A 515 2.93 -11.93 19.25
CA ALA A 515 1.66 -12.11 18.57
C ALA A 515 1.92 -12.62 17.15
N THR A 516 1.30 -13.74 16.76
CA THR A 516 1.43 -14.33 15.43
C THR A 516 0.08 -14.78 14.90
N VAL A 517 -0.09 -14.79 13.58
CA VAL A 517 -1.26 -15.42 12.91
C VAL A 517 -0.95 -16.81 12.36
N GLY A 518 0.17 -17.39 12.80
CA GLY A 518 0.54 -18.77 12.56
C GLY A 518 1.19 -19.05 11.19
N PRO A 519 1.83 -20.21 11.03
CA PRO A 519 2.63 -20.56 9.86
C PRO A 519 1.79 -20.85 8.59
N HIS A 520 0.49 -21.12 8.75
CA HIS A 520 -0.42 -21.33 7.63
C HIS A 520 -0.55 -20.09 6.74
N ALA A 521 -0.47 -18.89 7.34
CA ALA A 521 -0.50 -17.63 6.59
C ALA A 521 0.67 -17.56 5.60
N GLN A 522 1.89 -17.89 6.04
CA GLN A 522 3.05 -17.90 5.16
C GLN A 522 2.93 -18.98 4.06
N THR A 523 2.45 -20.17 4.43
CA THR A 523 2.28 -21.29 3.48
C THR A 523 1.28 -20.95 2.38
N GLU A 524 0.13 -20.35 2.72
CA GLU A 524 -0.88 -19.97 1.74
C GLU A 524 -0.40 -18.81 0.86
N ALA A 525 0.29 -17.82 1.42
CA ALA A 525 0.89 -16.75 0.62
C ALA A 525 1.88 -17.31 -0.40
N GLN A 526 2.76 -18.22 0.00
CA GLN A 526 3.70 -18.88 -0.91
C GLN A 526 2.96 -19.71 -1.99
N ARG A 527 1.88 -20.40 -1.63
CA ARG A 527 1.06 -21.17 -2.58
C ARG A 527 0.44 -20.26 -3.64
N LEU A 528 -0.15 -19.14 -3.23
CA LEU A 528 -0.75 -18.16 -4.16
C LEU A 528 0.30 -17.55 -5.09
N PHE A 529 1.46 -17.19 -4.56
CA PHE A 529 2.57 -16.67 -5.36
C PHE A 529 3.06 -17.70 -6.40
N ASN A 530 3.29 -18.95 -5.98
CA ASN A 530 3.76 -20.02 -6.86
C ASN A 530 2.72 -20.46 -7.89
N ALA A 531 1.42 -20.24 -7.60
CA ALA A 531 0.32 -20.52 -8.51
C ALA A 531 0.04 -19.37 -9.48
N ASP A 532 0.89 -18.34 -9.52
CA ASP A 532 0.71 -17.12 -10.31
C ASP A 532 -0.60 -16.37 -9.99
N CYS A 533 -1.19 -16.58 -8.81
CA CYS A 533 -2.37 -15.85 -8.32
C CYS A 533 -1.93 -14.56 -7.59
N TYR A 534 -1.28 -13.66 -8.30
CA TYR A 534 -0.63 -12.47 -7.77
C TYR A 534 -1.55 -11.47 -7.06
N LYS A 535 -2.75 -11.23 -7.59
CA LYS A 535 -3.75 -10.37 -6.95
C LYS A 535 -4.17 -10.97 -5.61
N ASP A 536 -4.54 -12.25 -5.61
CA ASP A 536 -4.95 -12.95 -4.40
C ASP A 536 -3.82 -13.03 -3.38
N TYR A 537 -2.58 -13.27 -3.84
CA TYR A 537 -1.37 -13.20 -3.01
C TYR A 537 -1.24 -11.84 -2.33
N LEU A 538 -1.30 -10.74 -3.08
CA LEU A 538 -1.17 -9.39 -2.53
C LEU A 538 -2.27 -9.12 -1.48
N LEU A 539 -3.51 -9.45 -1.81
CA LEU A 539 -4.65 -9.19 -0.92
C LEU A 539 -4.53 -10.01 0.38
N PHE A 540 -4.27 -11.31 0.25
CA PHE A 540 -4.12 -12.23 1.38
C PHE A 540 -2.92 -11.89 2.26
N HIS A 541 -1.75 -11.65 1.66
CA HIS A 541 -0.55 -11.27 2.40
C HIS A 541 -0.74 -9.93 3.12
N GLY A 542 -1.36 -8.94 2.47
CA GLY A 542 -1.68 -7.67 3.10
C GLY A 542 -2.59 -7.85 4.33
N LEU A 543 -3.62 -8.68 4.20
CA LEU A 543 -4.53 -8.98 5.31
C LEU A 543 -3.84 -9.72 6.44
N SER A 544 -2.99 -10.71 6.15
CA SER A 544 -2.34 -11.54 7.17
C SER A 544 -1.35 -10.73 8.02
N VAL A 545 -0.56 -9.84 7.41
CA VAL A 545 0.34 -8.93 8.13
C VAL A 545 -0.43 -7.95 9.00
N GLU A 546 -1.45 -7.29 8.45
CA GLU A 546 -2.26 -6.34 9.24
C GLU A 546 -3.05 -7.05 10.34
N SER A 547 -3.39 -8.33 10.16
CA SER A 547 -4.03 -9.14 11.21
C SER A 547 -3.08 -9.45 12.37
N ALA A 548 -1.78 -9.63 12.11
CA ALA A 548 -0.79 -9.80 13.17
C ALA A 548 -0.61 -8.50 13.99
N GLU A 549 -0.64 -7.33 13.34
CA GLU A 549 -0.63 -6.02 14.02
C GLU A 549 -1.92 -5.77 14.80
N ALA A 550 -3.08 -6.09 14.20
CA ALA A 550 -4.37 -5.96 14.86
C ALA A 550 -4.47 -6.88 16.10
N LEU A 551 -3.94 -8.10 16.00
CA LEU A 551 -3.81 -9.03 17.12
C LEU A 551 -2.93 -8.45 18.22
N ALA A 552 -1.79 -7.86 17.87
CA ALA A 552 -0.87 -7.24 18.82
C ALA A 552 -1.51 -6.05 19.55
N GLU A 553 -2.32 -5.26 18.87
CA GLU A 553 -3.03 -4.12 19.46
C GLU A 553 -4.21 -4.56 20.34
N TYR A 554 -4.97 -5.56 19.87
CA TYR A 554 -6.01 -6.20 20.68
C TYR A 554 -5.42 -6.75 21.98
N TRP A 555 -4.30 -7.46 21.90
CA TRP A 555 -3.69 -8.05 23.09
C TRP A 555 -3.07 -7.00 24.01
N HIS A 556 -2.48 -5.95 23.45
CA HIS A 556 -2.02 -4.79 24.23
C HIS A 556 -3.18 -4.15 25.02
N GLN A 557 -4.37 -4.06 24.44
CA GLN A 557 -5.57 -3.63 25.17
C GLN A 557 -5.93 -4.60 26.30
N GLN A 558 -5.82 -5.92 26.10
CA GLN A 558 -6.05 -6.90 27.19
C GLN A 558 -5.04 -6.72 28.33
N ILE A 559 -3.76 -6.53 28.01
CA ILE A 559 -2.71 -6.24 28.99
C ILE A 559 -3.06 -4.97 29.80
N ARG A 560 -3.47 -3.88 29.15
CA ARG A 560 -3.87 -2.66 29.87
C ARG A 560 -5.08 -2.88 30.79
N LYS A 561 -6.05 -3.70 30.38
CA LYS A 561 -7.21 -4.08 31.21
C LYS A 561 -6.79 -4.93 32.41
N GLU A 562 -5.93 -5.92 32.19
CA GLU A 562 -5.37 -6.78 33.23
C GLU A 562 -4.54 -5.99 34.25
N LEU A 563 -3.86 -4.93 33.81
CA LEU A 563 -3.09 -4.02 34.68
C LEU A 563 -3.93 -2.89 35.29
N HIS A 564 -5.24 -2.84 35.01
CA HIS A 564 -6.13 -1.78 35.49
C HIS A 564 -5.68 -0.36 35.10
N ILE A 565 -5.10 -0.22 33.90
CA ILE A 565 -4.65 1.07 33.33
C ILE A 565 -5.39 1.43 32.02
N ALA A 566 -6.45 0.70 31.69
CA ALA A 566 -7.26 0.93 30.49
C ALA A 566 -8.33 2.03 30.65
N ASP A 567 -8.51 2.59 31.86
CA ASP A 567 -9.50 3.64 32.11
C ASP A 567 -9.19 4.95 31.34
N GLU A 568 -7.93 5.11 30.90
CA GLU A 568 -7.46 6.23 30.08
C GLU A 568 -7.51 5.94 28.56
N ASP A 569 -8.03 4.78 28.15
CA ASP A 569 -8.09 4.39 26.74
C ASP A 569 -9.06 5.29 25.95
N GLY A 570 -8.64 5.66 24.75
CA GLY A 570 -9.50 6.28 23.76
C GLY A 570 -10.66 5.39 23.33
N VAL A 571 -11.69 6.01 22.75
CA VAL A 571 -12.96 5.33 22.45
C VAL A 571 -12.98 4.73 21.03
N SER A 572 -12.03 5.13 20.17
CA SER A 572 -11.98 4.75 18.76
C SER A 572 -10.62 4.15 18.36
N ILE A 573 -10.59 3.35 17.29
CA ILE A 573 -9.34 2.82 16.70
C ILE A 573 -8.36 3.96 16.35
N ALA A 574 -8.89 5.08 15.86
CA ALA A 574 -8.08 6.26 15.54
C ALA A 574 -7.38 6.86 16.78
N ASP A 575 -8.01 6.78 17.96
CA ASP A 575 -7.39 7.21 19.22
C ASP A 575 -6.20 6.31 19.61
N PHE A 576 -6.30 5.00 19.35
CA PHE A 576 -5.19 4.06 19.59
C PHE A 576 -4.00 4.34 18.66
N VAL A 577 -4.26 4.72 17.40
CA VAL A 577 -3.20 5.11 16.44
C VAL A 577 -2.38 6.30 16.93
N VAL A 578 -3.01 7.25 17.64
CA VAL A 578 -2.32 8.42 18.24
C VAL A 578 -1.89 8.20 19.69
N GLN A 579 -1.86 6.95 20.15
CA GLN A 579 -1.47 6.54 21.51
C GLN A 579 -2.22 7.26 22.63
N LYS A 580 -3.53 7.45 22.46
CA LYS A 580 -4.41 7.99 23.51
C LYS A 580 -4.81 6.86 24.47
N TYR A 581 -3.82 6.40 25.23
CA TYR A 581 -3.92 5.42 26.32
C TYR A 581 -2.71 5.61 27.24
N ARG A 582 -2.79 5.07 28.46
CA ARG A 582 -1.65 5.03 29.40
C ARG A 582 -0.63 3.98 28.97
N GLY A 583 0.65 4.33 29.08
CA GLY A 583 1.77 3.47 28.73
C GLY A 583 2.12 3.48 27.24
N THR A 584 3.04 2.61 26.84
CA THR A 584 3.46 2.44 25.44
C THR A 584 3.87 1.00 25.15
N ARG A 585 3.41 0.48 24.01
CA ARG A 585 3.88 -0.76 23.37
C ARG A 585 5.05 -0.44 22.46
N TYR A 586 6.24 -0.88 22.83
CA TYR A 586 7.45 -0.76 22.03
C TYR A 586 7.83 -2.10 21.41
N SER A 587 8.54 -2.04 20.29
CA SER A 587 9.07 -3.22 19.60
C SER A 587 10.49 -2.93 19.14
N PHE A 588 11.40 -3.89 19.32
CA PHE A 588 12.76 -3.76 18.82
C PHE A 588 12.80 -3.70 17.29
N GLY A 589 13.68 -2.87 16.75
CA GLY A 589 13.74 -2.50 15.32
C GLY A 589 13.14 -1.13 15.01
N TYR A 590 12.42 -0.51 15.95
CA TYR A 590 11.90 0.85 15.83
C TYR A 590 12.94 1.90 16.26
N PRO A 591 12.79 3.19 15.87
CA PRO A 591 13.80 4.22 16.10
C PRO A 591 14.25 4.44 17.54
N ALA A 592 13.41 4.12 18.54
CA ALA A 592 13.74 4.24 19.96
C ALA A 592 14.61 3.07 20.48
N CYS A 593 14.54 1.92 19.83
CA CYS A 593 15.20 0.67 20.21
C CYS A 593 15.50 -0.17 18.95
N PRO A 594 16.47 0.26 18.12
CA PRO A 594 16.67 -0.29 16.78
C PRO A 594 17.34 -1.68 16.76
N ASP A 595 17.88 -2.15 17.87
CA ASP A 595 18.60 -3.42 17.93
C ASP A 595 17.66 -4.61 17.92
N LEU A 596 17.60 -5.31 16.79
CA LEU A 596 16.77 -6.49 16.59
C LEU A 596 17.23 -7.70 17.42
N ALA A 597 18.50 -7.77 17.83
CA ALA A 597 19.02 -8.91 18.59
C ALA A 597 18.32 -9.08 19.94
N GLU A 598 17.79 -7.99 20.50
CA GLU A 598 17.02 -8.01 21.73
C GLU A 598 15.68 -8.77 21.60
N ASN A 599 15.16 -8.96 20.37
CA ASN A 599 13.98 -9.81 20.17
C ASN A 599 14.22 -11.26 20.60
N ASP A 600 15.43 -11.80 20.41
CA ASP A 600 15.74 -13.17 20.83
C ASP A 600 15.56 -13.36 22.35
N LYS A 601 15.87 -12.32 23.13
CA LYS A 601 15.66 -12.32 24.59
C LYS A 601 14.18 -12.39 24.93
N ILE A 602 13.34 -11.58 24.25
CA ILE A 602 11.88 -11.62 24.41
C ILE A 602 11.34 -13.01 24.07
N LEU A 603 11.76 -13.58 22.94
CA LEU A 603 11.31 -14.90 22.50
C LEU A 603 11.70 -16.01 23.49
N ARG A 604 12.91 -15.96 24.05
CA ARG A 604 13.35 -16.91 25.09
C ARG A 604 12.55 -16.76 26.38
N LEU A 605 12.35 -15.53 26.86
CA LEU A 605 11.59 -15.25 28.08
C LEU A 605 10.13 -15.71 27.97
N LEU A 606 9.56 -15.64 26.77
CA LEU A 606 8.19 -16.07 26.48
C LEU A 606 8.08 -17.49 25.93
N ASP A 607 9.19 -18.22 25.78
CA ASP A 607 9.25 -19.57 25.20
C ASP A 607 8.37 -19.67 23.92
N ALA A 608 8.63 -18.73 22.99
CA ALA A 608 7.80 -18.46 21.83
C ALA A 608 7.74 -19.63 20.83
N GLU A 609 8.65 -20.60 20.93
CA GLU A 609 8.61 -21.84 20.13
C GLU A 609 7.29 -22.61 20.34
N LYS A 610 6.66 -22.49 21.52
CA LYS A 610 5.35 -23.11 21.82
C LYS A 610 4.21 -22.60 20.95
N ILE A 611 4.33 -21.39 20.42
CA ILE A 611 3.38 -20.82 19.44
C ILE A 611 3.94 -20.83 18.02
N GLY A 612 4.97 -21.64 17.77
CA GLY A 612 5.58 -21.80 16.45
C GLY A 612 6.38 -20.60 15.97
N VAL A 613 6.81 -19.71 16.87
CA VAL A 613 7.63 -18.54 16.52
C VAL A 613 9.11 -18.81 16.82
N SER A 614 9.96 -18.50 15.86
CA SER A 614 11.43 -18.60 15.96
C SER A 614 12.11 -17.38 15.34
N THR A 615 13.43 -17.25 15.47
CA THR A 615 14.22 -16.20 14.79
C THR A 615 15.22 -16.71 13.78
N THR A 616 15.57 -15.85 12.82
CA THR A 616 16.68 -16.04 11.89
C THR A 616 18.02 -15.70 12.54
N GLU A 617 19.13 -16.02 11.87
CA GLU A 617 20.48 -15.57 12.25
C GLU A 617 20.65 -14.04 12.33
N SER A 618 19.70 -13.28 11.76
CA SER A 618 19.67 -11.82 11.84
C SER A 618 18.53 -11.30 12.71
N HIS A 619 18.01 -12.15 13.59
CA HIS A 619 17.04 -11.81 14.64
C HIS A 619 15.68 -11.36 14.10
N GLN A 620 15.28 -11.88 12.94
CA GLN A 620 13.95 -11.66 12.39
C GLN A 620 13.03 -12.81 12.73
N MET A 621 11.75 -12.54 12.94
CA MET A 621 10.78 -13.55 13.36
C MET A 621 10.29 -14.40 12.19
N ILE A 622 10.04 -15.68 12.47
CA ILE A 622 9.39 -16.65 11.58
C ILE A 622 8.22 -17.27 12.35
N PRO A 623 7.00 -17.29 11.79
CA PRO A 623 6.60 -16.72 10.49
C PRO A 623 6.69 -15.19 10.47
N GLU A 624 6.78 -14.60 9.26
CA GLU A 624 6.89 -13.14 9.08
C GLU A 624 5.69 -12.39 9.65
N GLN A 625 4.49 -13.01 9.65
CA GLN A 625 3.28 -12.43 10.22
C GLN A 625 3.27 -12.54 11.76
N THR A 626 4.33 -12.04 12.37
CA THR A 626 4.59 -12.06 13.81
C THR A 626 5.08 -10.69 14.26
N THR A 627 4.63 -10.26 15.43
CA THR A 627 5.12 -9.06 16.10
C THR A 627 5.53 -9.39 17.53
N THR A 628 6.59 -8.75 18.00
CA THR A 628 6.99 -8.75 19.41
C THR A 628 6.72 -7.40 20.02
N ALA A 629 6.48 -7.36 21.32
CA ALA A 629 6.46 -6.11 22.03
C ALA A 629 6.85 -6.24 23.49
N PHE A 630 7.32 -5.13 24.04
CA PHE A 630 7.40 -4.91 25.47
C PHE A 630 6.57 -3.69 25.83
N ILE A 631 5.80 -3.80 26.91
CA ILE A 631 4.84 -2.80 27.33
C ILE A 631 5.38 -2.10 28.57
N VAL A 632 5.49 -0.78 28.46
CA VAL A 632 5.87 0.13 29.54
C VAL A 632 4.60 0.78 30.07
N HIS A 633 4.24 0.53 31.33
CA HIS A 633 3.00 1.05 31.94
C HIS A 633 3.07 2.54 32.32
N HIS A 634 4.28 3.10 32.34
CA HIS A 634 4.55 4.46 32.79
C HIS A 634 3.77 5.51 31.97
N PRO A 635 3.04 6.44 32.60
CA PRO A 635 2.15 7.37 31.87
C PRO A 635 2.89 8.39 30.98
N GLN A 636 4.15 8.70 31.30
CA GLN A 636 5.00 9.56 30.46
C GLN A 636 5.74 8.82 29.33
N ALA A 637 5.60 7.49 29.22
CA ALA A 637 6.21 6.75 28.12
C ALA A 637 5.52 7.12 26.80
N LYS A 638 6.33 7.48 25.79
CA LYS A 638 5.93 7.79 24.41
C LYS A 638 7.08 7.48 23.47
N TYR A 639 6.80 7.17 22.21
CA TYR A 639 7.85 6.99 21.19
C TYR A 639 8.72 8.25 21.00
N PHE A 640 10.01 8.02 20.80
CA PHE A 640 11.01 9.03 20.46
C PHE A 640 12.05 8.45 19.49
N THR A 641 12.86 9.32 18.88
CA THR A 641 13.98 8.92 18.00
C THR A 641 15.31 9.11 18.72
N LEU A 642 16.32 8.27 18.43
CA LEU A 642 17.63 8.36 19.09
C LEU A 642 18.49 9.56 18.65
N GLU A 643 18.19 10.16 17.49
CA GLU A 643 18.97 11.23 16.85
C GLU A 643 18.84 12.62 17.47
#